data_AF-A0AAV5AIJ9-F1
#
_entry.id   AF-A0AAV5AIJ9-F1
#
_cell.length_a   1.000
_cell.length_b   1.000
_cell.length_c   1.000
_cell.angle_alpha   90.00
_cell.angle_beta   90.00
_cell.angle_gamma   90.00
#
_symmetry.space_group_name_H-M   'P 1'
#
loop_
_entity.id
_entity.type
_entity.pdbx_description
1 polymer ?
#
loop_
_entity_poly.entity_id
_entity_poly.type
_entity_poly.pdbx_seq_one_letter_code
_entity_poly.pdbx_strand_id
1 'polypeptide(L)'
;MSRSGIQPGASLLVAWQVTGKDVLIIGGGEVASQRLLAVLNAGARVTLVAPSPLHANIVPLLPFITYNDRTFRPSDLDSNPNIVLTAISDVQGSRAISAICRERRIPINVADDPPACDFYFGSIVRRGPLQILISTNGNGPKIASLMKKRIEDALPEDIAQVIENVGNLRKKLRQRTKDDDTGVGPRRMRWISRVCDVWSFQDLASMNEQNMTRLLDEGWERGIVPSPKDIIQHRKSKFNYSKFTLLRTVPALDPGFSFMIGFLSGTLNEELLNTYVSRHMYAKEVAHVTHAVTVSCFEQKEGKFYMPREIVTVSLGQCGNQVGSVFWQRLCAEHGINKDGILEDWATEGGDRKDVFFYQADDDHYIPRAILIDLEPRVINNIMSGPYASLYNPENVFVSKDGGGAGNNWAQGYGAGERIYDEIMDMLDRETEGSDSLEGFMLMHSIAGGTGSGLGSFVLERLNDRFPKKLIQTYSIFPNHQEADVVVQPYNSLLTLKRLTNHADAVVVLDNSALARISADRLHIQTPSFDQTNQLVAMVMSSSTQTLRYPSYMNNDLVGIIASLIPTPRCHFLMTSYTPFTGDQIDQAKSIRKTTVLDVMRRLLQPKNRMVSTVPSKTSCFISILNIIQGDVDPTEVHQSLLRIRERQLASFIPWGPASIQVALTRKSPYVNTSHRVSGLMLANHTSIASLFKRMLDQYDRLRRRNAFLEQYKKEKMFENGLEEFDDSRATVEELLKEYKACESPDYISYGLGETDSAQAT
;
A
#
# COMPACT_ATOMS: atom_id res chain seq x y z
N MET A 1 6.14 7.56 -19.09
CA MET A 1 5.06 8.55 -19.27
C MET A 1 3.94 8.19 -18.31
N SER A 2 3.59 9.10 -17.40
CA SER A 2 2.55 8.92 -16.37
C SER A 2 1.15 8.77 -16.98
N ARG A 3 0.29 7.99 -16.30
CA ARG A 3 -1.13 7.70 -16.63
C ARG A 3 -2.06 8.92 -16.44
N SER A 4 -1.77 10.04 -17.06
CA SER A 4 -2.77 11.09 -17.28
C SER A 4 -3.25 10.95 -18.72
N GLY A 5 -4.55 10.79 -18.95
CA GLY A 5 -5.12 10.96 -20.30
C GLY A 5 -4.69 12.31 -20.88
N ILE A 6 -4.75 12.49 -22.21
CA ILE A 6 -4.46 13.79 -22.82
C ILE A 6 -5.43 14.81 -22.21
N GLN A 7 -4.89 15.73 -21.39
CA GLN A 7 -5.63 16.84 -20.82
C GLN A 7 -5.35 18.07 -21.69
N PRO A 8 -6.19 18.37 -22.70
CA PRO A 8 -6.02 19.57 -23.49
C PRO A 8 -6.10 20.80 -22.58
N GLY A 9 -5.27 21.80 -22.87
CA GLY A 9 -5.23 23.06 -22.13
C GLY A 9 -4.15 23.18 -21.06
N ALA A 10 -3.42 22.12 -20.70
CA ALA A 10 -2.25 22.24 -19.83
C ALA A 10 -1.05 22.87 -20.57
N SER A 11 -0.40 23.86 -19.96
CA SER A 11 0.85 24.43 -20.48
C SER A 11 2.00 23.41 -20.42
N LEU A 12 2.76 23.27 -21.51
CA LEU A 12 3.99 22.50 -21.50
C LEU A 12 5.05 23.23 -20.67
N LEU A 13 5.56 22.58 -19.62
CA LEU A 13 6.61 23.14 -18.77
C LEU A 13 7.97 22.90 -19.43
N VAL A 14 8.58 23.98 -19.95
CA VAL A 14 9.87 23.93 -20.65
C VAL A 14 10.89 24.81 -19.93
N ALA A 15 12.07 24.26 -19.65
CA ALA A 15 13.23 25.02 -19.22
C ALA A 15 13.96 25.58 -20.46
N TRP A 16 13.75 26.87 -20.75
CA TRP A 16 14.34 27.49 -21.93
C TRP A 16 15.73 28.05 -21.62
N GLN A 17 16.77 27.51 -22.28
CA GLN A 17 18.13 28.00 -22.15
C GLN A 17 18.31 29.32 -22.92
N VAL A 18 18.48 30.41 -22.17
CA VAL A 18 18.62 31.80 -22.67
C VAL A 18 20.00 32.41 -22.40
N THR A 19 20.93 31.63 -21.87
CA THR A 19 22.31 32.07 -21.64
C THR A 19 22.94 32.56 -22.94
N GLY A 20 23.42 33.81 -22.94
CA GLY A 20 24.02 34.47 -24.10
C GLY A 20 23.05 34.82 -25.23
N LYS A 21 21.74 34.72 -25.03
CA LYS A 21 20.71 35.12 -26.00
C LYS A 21 20.26 36.55 -25.76
N ASP A 22 19.81 37.22 -26.82
CA ASP A 22 19.35 38.60 -26.76
C ASP A 22 17.87 38.65 -26.34
N VAL A 23 17.59 39.36 -25.26
CA VAL A 23 16.25 39.53 -24.69
C VAL A 23 15.90 41.01 -24.67
N LEU A 24 14.79 41.37 -25.29
CA LEU A 24 14.26 42.73 -25.28
C LEU A 24 13.16 42.85 -24.22
N ILE A 25 13.30 43.79 -23.29
CA ILE A 25 12.28 44.12 -22.29
C ILE A 25 11.72 45.51 -22.60
N ILE A 26 10.41 45.62 -22.67
CA ILE A 26 9.69 46.86 -22.98
C ILE A 26 8.85 47.26 -21.76
N GLY A 27 9.14 48.41 -21.16
CA GLY A 27 8.49 48.91 -19.95
C GLY A 27 9.42 48.94 -18.73
N GLY A 28 9.18 49.89 -17.82
CA GLY A 28 10.08 50.21 -16.70
C GLY A 28 9.47 50.03 -15.30
N GLY A 29 8.31 49.38 -15.18
CA GLY A 29 7.58 49.22 -13.92
C GLY A 29 8.01 48.02 -13.06
N GLU A 30 7.26 47.76 -11.99
CA GLU A 30 7.48 46.64 -11.05
C GLU A 30 7.58 45.28 -11.77
N VAL A 31 6.65 44.98 -12.68
CA VAL A 31 6.63 43.73 -13.46
C VAL A 31 7.88 43.60 -14.33
N ALA A 32 8.35 44.70 -14.94
CA ALA A 32 9.58 44.71 -15.73
C ALA A 32 10.80 44.39 -14.85
N SER A 33 10.84 44.88 -13.61
CA SER A 33 11.93 44.59 -12.67
C SER A 33 12.03 43.10 -12.33
N GLN A 34 10.89 42.42 -12.14
CA GLN A 34 10.84 40.99 -11.86
C GLN A 34 11.30 40.15 -13.07
N ARG A 35 10.86 40.54 -14.27
CA ARG A 35 11.26 39.91 -15.54
C ARG A 35 12.74 40.07 -15.81
N LEU A 36 13.26 41.28 -15.60
CA LEU A 36 14.67 41.64 -15.74
C LEU A 36 15.56 40.77 -14.85
N LEU A 37 15.22 40.67 -13.56
CA LEU A 37 15.96 39.82 -12.62
C LEU A 37 15.96 38.34 -13.04
N ALA A 38 14.83 37.83 -13.54
CA ALA A 38 14.72 36.44 -13.98
C ALA A 38 15.63 36.12 -15.19
N VAL A 39 15.68 37.00 -16.20
CA VAL A 39 16.49 36.76 -17.40
C VAL A 39 17.99 37.01 -17.18
N LEU A 40 18.35 37.97 -16.33
CA LEU A 40 19.74 38.19 -15.91
C LEU A 40 20.27 36.96 -15.14
N ASN A 41 19.47 36.42 -14.23
CA ASN A 41 19.79 35.20 -13.48
C ASN A 41 19.90 33.94 -14.36
N ALA A 42 19.45 34.00 -15.61
CA ALA A 42 19.60 32.96 -16.62
C ALA A 42 20.76 33.24 -17.61
N GLY A 43 21.44 34.39 -17.47
CA GLY A 43 22.60 34.80 -18.24
C GLY A 43 22.27 35.38 -19.62
N ALA A 44 21.09 35.96 -19.81
CA ALA A 44 20.71 36.61 -21.07
C ALA A 44 21.44 37.96 -21.26
N ARG A 45 21.63 38.37 -22.53
CA ARG A 45 21.99 39.74 -22.88
C ARG A 45 20.71 40.56 -22.99
N VAL A 46 20.52 41.51 -22.08
CA VAL A 46 19.23 42.20 -21.95
C VAL A 46 19.33 43.62 -22.49
N THR A 47 18.38 43.99 -23.35
CA THR A 47 18.12 45.37 -23.75
C THR A 47 16.79 45.82 -23.14
N LEU A 48 16.81 46.90 -22.38
CA LEU A 48 15.62 47.50 -21.76
C LEU A 48 15.24 48.78 -22.53
N VAL A 49 14.00 48.85 -23.01
CA VAL A 49 13.42 50.04 -23.63
C VAL A 49 12.29 50.54 -22.76
N ALA A 50 12.50 51.65 -22.07
CA ALA A 50 11.50 52.24 -21.19
C ALA A 50 11.80 53.73 -20.94
N PRO A 51 10.78 54.61 -21.00
CA PRO A 51 10.96 55.99 -20.58
C PRO A 51 11.18 56.08 -19.06
N SER A 52 12.02 57.00 -18.62
CA SER A 52 12.18 57.36 -17.23
C SER A 52 10.90 58.03 -16.66
N PRO A 53 10.60 57.88 -15.35
CA PRO A 53 11.39 57.19 -14.32
C PRO A 53 11.20 55.66 -14.31
N LEU A 54 12.29 54.94 -14.03
CA LEU A 54 12.29 53.49 -13.85
C LEU A 54 11.93 53.10 -12.41
N HIS A 55 11.43 51.87 -12.23
CA HIS A 55 11.21 51.29 -10.91
C HIS A 55 12.52 51.16 -10.11
N ALA A 56 12.45 51.36 -8.79
CA ALA A 56 13.63 51.40 -7.92
C ALA A 56 14.51 50.13 -8.00
N ASN A 57 13.91 48.97 -8.23
CA ASN A 57 14.62 47.69 -8.35
C ASN A 57 15.37 47.51 -9.70
N ILE A 58 15.10 48.35 -10.70
CA ILE A 58 15.78 48.31 -12.01
C ILE A 58 17.08 49.12 -11.98
N VAL A 59 17.10 50.23 -11.24
CA VAL A 59 18.24 51.16 -11.21
C VAL A 59 19.58 50.47 -10.87
N PRO A 60 19.68 49.56 -9.88
CA PRO A 60 20.93 48.85 -9.57
C PRO A 60 21.38 47.88 -10.68
N LEU A 61 20.48 47.49 -11.58
CA LEU A 61 20.74 46.50 -12.63
C LEU A 61 21.19 47.13 -13.94
N LEU A 62 21.11 48.46 -14.08
CA LEU A 62 21.54 49.21 -15.26
C LEU A 62 22.97 48.88 -15.75
N PRO A 63 23.98 48.66 -14.87
CA PRO A 63 25.33 48.30 -15.32
C PRO A 63 25.41 46.95 -16.06
N PHE A 64 24.39 46.09 -15.93
CA PHE A 64 24.38 44.74 -16.50
C PHE A 64 23.54 44.66 -17.79
N ILE A 65 22.96 45.77 -18.26
CA ILE A 65 22.03 45.80 -19.40
C ILE A 65 22.27 46.98 -20.34
N THR A 66 21.76 46.88 -21.56
CA THR A 66 21.66 48.02 -22.47
C THR A 66 20.34 48.75 -22.21
N TYR A 67 20.39 49.97 -21.68
CA TYR A 67 19.19 50.76 -21.38
C TYR A 67 18.97 51.87 -22.42
N ASN A 68 17.77 51.89 -23.00
CA ASN A 68 17.30 52.93 -23.92
C ASN A 68 16.16 53.72 -23.25
N ASP A 69 16.45 54.94 -22.81
CA ASP A 69 15.46 55.84 -22.20
C ASP A 69 14.53 56.47 -23.26
N ARG A 70 13.55 55.68 -23.70
CA ARG A 70 12.49 56.08 -24.63
C ARG A 70 11.38 55.04 -24.70
N THR A 71 10.31 55.39 -25.40
CA THR A 71 9.27 54.43 -25.80
C THR A 71 9.75 53.49 -26.91
N PHE A 72 9.12 52.32 -26.98
CA PHE A 72 9.36 51.30 -27.98
C PHE A 72 9.08 51.80 -29.39
N ARG A 73 9.91 51.38 -30.35
CA ARG A 73 9.72 51.58 -31.78
C ARG A 73 9.81 50.24 -32.50
N PRO A 74 9.04 49.98 -33.58
CA PRO A 74 9.12 48.72 -34.32
C PRO A 74 10.54 48.34 -34.79
N SER A 75 11.40 49.33 -35.03
CA SER A 75 12.81 49.12 -35.39
C SER A 75 13.64 48.44 -34.28
N ASP A 76 13.20 48.47 -33.03
CA ASP A 76 13.88 47.78 -31.93
C ASP A 76 13.89 46.26 -32.12
N LEU A 77 12.94 45.74 -32.90
CA LEU A 77 12.85 44.34 -33.30
C LEU A 77 13.74 44.00 -34.50
N ASP A 78 14.39 44.97 -35.15
CA ASP A 78 15.26 44.72 -36.30
C ASP A 78 16.56 44.02 -35.90
N SER A 79 16.95 44.14 -34.63
CA SER A 79 18.01 43.35 -33.99
C SER A 79 17.67 41.84 -33.91
N ASN A 80 16.42 41.46 -34.22
CA ASN A 80 15.88 40.12 -34.14
C ASN A 80 16.14 39.44 -32.77
N PRO A 81 15.63 40.03 -31.67
CA PRO A 81 15.83 39.47 -30.33
C PRO A 81 15.25 38.06 -30.25
N ASN A 82 15.86 37.21 -29.42
CA ASN A 82 15.40 35.84 -29.24
C ASN A 82 14.11 35.76 -28.43
N ILE A 83 13.88 36.74 -27.54
CA ILE A 83 12.69 36.83 -26.66
C ILE A 83 12.32 38.29 -26.48
N VAL A 84 11.02 38.58 -26.50
CA VAL A 84 10.47 39.90 -26.14
C VAL A 84 9.58 39.78 -24.90
N LEU A 85 9.77 40.67 -23.93
CA LEU A 85 8.95 40.77 -22.71
C LEU A 85 8.32 42.16 -22.65
N THR A 86 6.99 42.26 -22.75
CA THR A 86 6.28 43.53 -22.59
C THR A 86 5.67 43.64 -21.20
N ALA A 87 5.95 44.75 -20.52
CA ALA A 87 5.48 45.09 -19.19
C ALA A 87 5.11 46.58 -19.14
N ILE A 88 4.31 47.02 -20.12
CA ILE A 88 3.75 48.36 -20.21
C ILE A 88 2.27 48.33 -19.82
N SER A 89 1.77 49.41 -19.24
CA SER A 89 0.37 49.49 -18.79
C SER A 89 -0.65 49.62 -19.94
N ASP A 90 -0.19 49.99 -21.14
CA ASP A 90 -1.03 50.08 -22.33
C ASP A 90 -1.27 48.68 -22.94
N VAL A 91 -2.49 48.19 -22.77
CA VAL A 91 -2.95 46.90 -23.29
C VAL A 91 -3.00 46.88 -24.82
N GLN A 92 -3.42 47.98 -25.46
CA GLN A 92 -3.51 48.05 -26.92
C GLN A 92 -2.11 48.09 -27.54
N GLY A 93 -1.21 48.89 -26.99
CA GLY A 93 0.20 48.92 -27.37
C GLY A 93 0.88 47.56 -27.17
N SER A 94 0.64 46.88 -26.05
CA SER A 94 1.18 45.54 -25.80
C SER A 94 0.71 44.51 -26.83
N ARG A 95 -0.57 44.54 -27.23
CA ARG A 95 -1.13 43.67 -28.28
C ARG A 95 -0.57 43.99 -29.66
N ALA A 96 -0.36 45.27 -29.98
CA ALA A 96 0.28 45.68 -31.22
C ALA A 96 1.72 45.16 -31.32
N ILE A 97 2.50 45.26 -30.23
CA ILE A 97 3.85 44.69 -30.16
C ILE A 97 3.80 43.16 -30.33
N SER A 98 2.84 42.49 -29.68
CA SER A 98 2.63 41.03 -29.81
C SER A 98 2.33 40.61 -31.25
N ALA A 99 1.47 41.34 -31.96
CA ALA A 99 1.17 41.08 -33.36
C ALA A 99 2.42 41.16 -34.26
N ILE A 100 3.25 42.21 -34.08
CA ILE A 100 4.49 42.40 -34.85
C ILE A 100 5.51 41.28 -34.52
N CYS A 101 5.62 40.89 -33.25
CA CYS A 101 6.52 39.80 -32.84
C CYS A 101 6.10 38.46 -33.45
N ARG A 102 4.79 38.15 -33.48
CA ARG A 102 4.26 36.93 -34.09
C ARG A 102 4.49 36.88 -35.60
N GLU A 103 4.33 38.01 -36.30
CA GLU A 103 4.64 38.11 -37.73
C GLU A 103 6.13 37.81 -38.00
N ARG A 104 7.02 38.32 -37.14
CA ARG A 104 8.47 38.07 -37.20
C ARG A 104 8.92 36.74 -36.59
N ARG A 105 8.00 35.91 -36.08
CA ARG A 105 8.27 34.64 -35.37
C ARG A 105 9.19 34.79 -34.16
N ILE A 106 9.08 35.92 -33.46
CA ILE A 106 9.80 36.20 -32.21
C ILE A 106 8.87 35.86 -31.04
N PRO A 107 9.24 34.94 -30.14
CA PRO A 107 8.41 34.59 -28.99
C PRO A 107 8.25 35.77 -28.02
N ILE A 108 7.00 36.05 -27.64
CA ILE A 108 6.67 37.18 -26.75
C ILE A 108 5.91 36.75 -25.47
N ASN A 109 6.24 37.39 -24.35
CA ASN A 109 5.41 37.38 -23.14
C ASN A 109 4.87 38.78 -22.87
N VAL A 110 3.56 38.88 -22.69
CA VAL A 110 2.85 40.11 -22.35
C VAL A 110 2.36 40.04 -20.91
N ALA A 111 2.71 41.04 -20.09
CA ALA A 111 2.22 41.14 -18.72
C ALA A 111 0.68 41.21 -18.69
N ASP A 112 0.06 40.41 -17.82
CA ASP A 112 -1.38 40.41 -17.52
C ASP A 112 -2.35 40.20 -18.71
N ASP A 113 -1.86 39.80 -19.89
CA ASP A 113 -2.68 39.48 -21.07
C ASP A 113 -2.33 38.07 -21.63
N PRO A 114 -2.83 36.99 -21.00
CA PRO A 114 -2.48 35.63 -21.39
C PRO A 114 -2.73 35.26 -22.87
N PRO A 115 -3.80 35.73 -23.55
CA PRO A 115 -4.03 35.49 -24.97
C PRO A 115 -2.97 36.08 -25.91
N ALA A 116 -2.28 37.15 -25.48
CA ALA A 116 -1.25 37.84 -26.24
C ALA A 116 0.17 37.26 -26.02
N CYS A 117 0.30 36.24 -25.17
CA CYS A 117 1.57 35.55 -24.88
C CYS A 117 1.75 34.31 -25.75
N ASP A 118 3.01 33.98 -26.05
CA ASP A 118 3.40 32.67 -26.61
C ASP A 118 3.94 31.72 -25.52
N PHE A 119 4.37 32.28 -24.38
CA PHE A 119 4.83 31.53 -23.20
C PHE A 119 4.52 32.29 -21.90
N TYR A 120 4.53 31.57 -20.77
CA TYR A 120 4.21 32.11 -19.45
C TYR A 120 5.37 31.91 -18.46
N PHE A 121 5.48 32.82 -17.49
CA PHE A 121 6.33 32.61 -16.32
C PHE A 121 5.51 31.93 -15.22
N GLY A 122 5.99 30.79 -14.73
CA GLY A 122 5.41 30.13 -13.56
C GLY A 122 6.02 30.63 -12.25
N SER A 123 5.49 30.13 -11.12
CA SER A 123 6.14 30.30 -9.83
C SER A 123 7.38 29.42 -9.76
N ILE A 124 8.55 30.00 -9.47
CA ILE A 124 9.82 29.27 -9.45
C ILE A 124 10.37 29.24 -8.02
N VAL A 125 10.75 28.03 -7.59
CA VAL A 125 11.64 27.80 -6.44
C VAL A 125 13.06 27.64 -6.98
N ARG A 126 14.03 28.34 -6.39
CA ARG A 126 15.45 28.20 -6.73
C ARG A 126 16.29 28.05 -5.47
N ARG A 127 17.05 26.96 -5.40
CA ARG A 127 18.06 26.67 -4.36
C ARG A 127 19.35 26.24 -5.05
N GLY A 128 20.25 27.21 -5.27
CA GLY A 128 21.44 27.02 -6.09
C GLY A 128 21.10 26.52 -7.51
N PRO A 129 21.59 25.35 -7.95
CA PRO A 129 21.28 24.76 -9.25
C PRO A 129 19.89 24.09 -9.33
N LEU A 130 19.24 23.79 -8.21
CA LEU A 130 17.89 23.23 -8.21
C LEU A 130 16.86 24.30 -8.62
N GLN A 131 16.03 23.97 -9.61
CA GLN A 131 14.93 24.81 -10.06
C GLN A 131 13.64 23.97 -10.14
N ILE A 132 12.57 24.44 -9.53
CA ILE A 132 11.24 23.82 -9.60
C ILE A 132 10.26 24.85 -10.15
N LEU A 133 9.59 24.52 -11.25
CA LEU A 133 8.60 25.36 -11.90
C LEU A 133 7.18 24.86 -11.54
N ILE A 134 6.37 25.75 -10.98
CA ILE A 134 5.00 25.49 -10.57
C ILE A 134 4.06 26.29 -11.47
N SER A 135 3.13 25.59 -12.13
CA SER A 135 2.09 26.20 -12.97
C SER A 135 0.72 25.75 -12.52
N THR A 136 -0.20 26.71 -12.42
CA THR A 136 -1.64 26.48 -12.22
C THR A 136 -2.43 26.76 -13.50
N ASN A 137 -1.74 26.84 -14.64
CA ASN A 137 -2.33 27.21 -15.93
C ASN A 137 -3.11 28.55 -15.88
N GLY A 138 -2.62 29.50 -15.09
CA GLY A 138 -3.27 30.80 -14.87
C GLY A 138 -4.48 30.79 -13.91
N ASN A 139 -5.03 29.63 -13.54
CA ASN A 139 -6.28 29.53 -12.76
C ASN A 139 -6.17 29.92 -11.28
N GLY A 140 -4.95 30.01 -10.72
CA GLY A 140 -4.76 30.29 -9.29
C GLY A 140 -3.36 30.77 -8.93
N PRO A 141 -2.98 32.02 -9.25
CA PRO A 141 -1.66 32.56 -8.92
C PRO A 141 -1.32 32.48 -7.42
N LYS A 142 -2.34 32.67 -6.56
CA LYS A 142 -2.18 32.56 -5.10
C LYS A 142 -1.87 31.12 -4.64
N ILE A 143 -2.47 30.13 -5.29
CA ILE A 143 -2.20 28.70 -5.01
C ILE A 143 -0.78 28.34 -5.45
N ALA A 144 -0.34 28.82 -6.62
CA ALA A 144 1.04 28.63 -7.07
C ALA A 144 2.05 29.18 -6.05
N SER A 145 1.79 30.37 -5.51
CA SER A 145 2.61 30.99 -4.45
C SER A 145 2.57 30.22 -3.12
N LEU A 146 1.42 29.68 -2.71
CA LEU A 146 1.32 28.88 -1.48
C LEU A 146 2.05 27.53 -1.62
N MET A 147 1.94 26.89 -2.78
CA MET A 147 2.70 25.67 -3.09
C MET A 147 4.20 25.93 -3.15
N LYS A 148 4.61 27.07 -3.74
CA LYS A 148 6.01 27.51 -3.72
C LYS A 148 6.56 27.55 -2.30
N LYS A 149 5.84 28.19 -1.36
CA LYS A 149 6.26 28.29 0.03
C LYS A 149 6.38 26.92 0.70
N ARG A 150 5.38 26.05 0.55
CA ARG A 150 5.41 24.69 1.10
C ARG A 150 6.58 23.86 0.56
N ILE A 151 6.90 24.01 -0.72
CA ILE A 151 8.04 23.32 -1.34
C ILE A 151 9.35 23.90 -0.81
N GLU A 152 9.47 25.23 -0.67
CA GLU A 152 10.65 25.88 -0.09
C GLU A 152 10.91 25.44 1.36
N ASP A 153 9.86 25.26 2.16
CA ASP A 153 9.94 24.82 3.56
C ASP A 153 10.30 23.31 3.68
N ALA A 154 9.98 22.51 2.66
CA ALA A 154 10.25 21.06 2.65
C ALA A 154 11.62 20.67 2.06
N LEU A 155 12.28 21.58 1.34
CA LEU A 155 13.59 21.32 0.74
C LEU A 155 14.72 21.41 1.78
N PRO A 156 15.65 20.44 1.82
CA PRO A 156 16.83 20.52 2.68
C PRO A 156 17.66 21.78 2.39
N GLU A 157 18.22 22.40 3.43
CA GLU A 157 19.05 23.61 3.28
C GLU A 157 20.29 23.35 2.40
N ASP A 158 20.90 22.18 2.53
CA ASP A 158 22.15 21.81 1.86
C ASP A 158 21.96 21.26 0.42
N ILE A 159 20.74 21.26 -0.10
CA ILE A 159 20.42 20.64 -1.41
C ILE A 159 21.24 21.21 -2.57
N ALA A 160 21.58 22.50 -2.50
CA ALA A 160 22.42 23.15 -3.50
C ALA A 160 23.83 22.55 -3.53
N GLN A 161 24.43 22.35 -2.35
CA GLN A 161 25.77 21.80 -2.20
C GLN A 161 25.84 20.35 -2.69
N VAL A 162 24.79 19.56 -2.39
CA VAL A 162 24.68 18.17 -2.86
C VAL A 162 24.73 18.09 -4.38
N ILE A 163 23.92 18.90 -5.07
CA ILE A 163 23.86 18.89 -6.55
C ILE A 163 25.20 19.31 -7.14
N GLU A 164 25.85 20.32 -6.56
CA GLU A 164 27.18 20.77 -7.00
C GLU A 164 28.25 19.68 -6.81
N ASN A 165 28.27 19.02 -5.66
CA ASN A 165 29.23 17.96 -5.35
C ASN A 165 29.06 16.75 -6.28
N VAL A 166 27.82 16.29 -6.50
CA VAL A 166 27.51 15.22 -7.46
C VAL A 166 27.88 15.65 -8.88
N GLY A 167 27.63 16.91 -9.24
CA GLY A 167 28.04 17.49 -10.53
C GLY A 167 29.56 17.49 -10.73
N ASN A 168 30.33 17.82 -9.69
CA ASN A 168 31.79 17.82 -9.71
C ASN A 168 32.35 16.39 -9.78
N LEU A 169 31.79 15.45 -9.01
CA LEU A 169 32.11 14.03 -9.10
C LEU A 169 31.89 13.51 -10.53
N ARG A 170 30.77 13.90 -11.17
CA ARG A 170 30.48 13.55 -12.57
C ARG A 170 31.51 14.10 -13.55
N LYS A 171 31.97 15.33 -13.35
CA LYS A 171 33.03 15.94 -14.18
C LYS A 171 34.36 15.19 -14.02
N LYS A 172 34.78 14.90 -12.77
CA LYS A 172 35.99 14.14 -12.48
C LYS A 172 35.94 12.73 -13.08
N LEU A 173 34.81 12.04 -12.93
CA LEU A 173 34.61 10.73 -13.54
C LEU A 173 34.70 10.78 -15.07
N ARG A 174 34.16 11.84 -15.71
CA ARG A 174 34.30 12.05 -17.15
C ARG A 174 35.75 12.26 -17.58
N GLN A 175 36.51 13.06 -16.84
CA GLN A 175 37.93 13.29 -17.13
C GLN A 175 38.79 12.02 -16.99
N ARG A 176 38.41 11.12 -16.08
CA ARG A 176 39.13 9.86 -15.82
C ARG A 176 38.93 8.79 -16.88
N THR A 177 37.80 8.81 -17.56
CA THR A 177 37.47 7.86 -18.62
C THR A 177 37.68 8.53 -19.98
N LYS A 178 38.61 8.04 -20.81
CA LYS A 178 38.77 8.56 -22.18
C LYS A 178 37.45 8.39 -22.95
N ASP A 179 37.04 9.40 -23.71
CA ASP A 179 35.70 9.47 -24.33
C ASP A 179 35.52 8.55 -25.56
N ASP A 180 36.54 7.79 -25.97
CA ASP A 180 36.52 6.97 -27.20
C ASP A 180 35.97 5.53 -27.03
N ASP A 181 35.63 5.07 -25.82
CA ASP A 181 35.12 3.71 -25.61
C ASP A 181 33.57 3.64 -25.62
N THR A 182 33.03 2.99 -26.65
CA THR A 182 31.61 2.63 -26.78
C THR A 182 31.19 1.68 -25.66
N GLY A 183 30.53 2.23 -24.63
CA GLY A 183 30.00 1.46 -23.49
C GLY A 183 30.31 2.07 -22.12
N VAL A 184 31.24 3.01 -22.03
CA VAL A 184 31.62 3.65 -20.77
C VAL A 184 30.58 4.67 -20.30
N GLY A 185 29.86 5.32 -21.22
CA GLY A 185 28.77 6.26 -20.91
C GLY A 185 27.69 5.67 -19.98
N PRO A 186 27.02 4.56 -20.37
CA PRO A 186 26.03 3.89 -19.53
C PRO A 186 26.59 3.39 -18.19
N ARG A 187 27.86 2.97 -18.14
CA ARG A 187 28.52 2.53 -16.91
C ARG A 187 28.74 3.71 -15.94
N ARG A 188 29.21 4.87 -16.44
CA ARG A 188 29.35 6.11 -15.63
C ARG A 188 28.02 6.54 -15.02
N MET A 189 26.95 6.50 -15.82
CA MET A 189 25.60 6.89 -15.36
C MET A 189 25.07 5.96 -14.28
N ARG A 190 25.21 4.63 -14.47
CA ARG A 190 24.81 3.65 -13.46
C ARG A 190 25.60 3.80 -12.16
N TRP A 191 26.91 4.04 -12.25
CA TRP A 191 27.74 4.18 -11.06
C TRP A 191 27.41 5.45 -10.27
N ILE A 192 27.22 6.60 -10.93
CA ILE A 192 26.80 7.83 -10.25
C ILE A 192 25.42 7.67 -9.62
N SER A 193 24.48 6.99 -10.29
CA SER A 193 23.17 6.67 -9.69
C SER A 193 23.34 5.90 -8.38
N ARG A 194 24.13 4.82 -8.40
CA ARG A 194 24.40 4.02 -7.20
C ARG A 194 25.10 4.82 -6.10
N VAL A 195 25.98 5.77 -6.42
CA VAL A 195 26.55 6.68 -5.41
C VAL A 195 25.46 7.51 -4.75
N CYS A 196 24.53 8.09 -5.52
CA CYS A 196 23.41 8.85 -4.97
C CYS A 196 22.41 7.98 -4.19
N ASP A 197 22.29 6.69 -4.53
CA ASP A 197 21.42 5.75 -3.81
C ASP A 197 22.05 5.28 -2.48
N VAL A 198 23.38 5.24 -2.38
CA VAL A 198 24.13 4.74 -1.20
C VAL A 198 24.50 5.85 -0.21
N TRP A 199 24.78 7.06 -0.70
CA TRP A 199 25.22 8.19 0.14
C TRP A 199 24.05 9.10 0.51
N SER A 200 23.91 9.46 1.78
CA SER A 200 22.83 10.36 2.23
C SER A 200 23.04 11.80 1.72
N PHE A 201 22.01 12.65 1.75
CA PHE A 201 22.15 14.08 1.41
C PHE A 201 23.24 14.78 2.24
N GLN A 202 23.35 14.46 3.53
CA GLN A 202 24.38 15.04 4.41
C GLN A 202 25.79 14.57 4.02
N ASP A 203 25.94 13.29 3.66
CA ASP A 203 27.22 12.74 3.20
C ASP A 203 27.63 13.32 1.85
N LEU A 204 26.68 13.46 0.93
CA LEU A 204 26.91 14.09 -0.38
C LEU A 204 27.23 15.58 -0.23
N ALA A 205 26.62 16.29 0.71
CA ALA A 205 26.90 17.69 0.98
C ALA A 205 28.30 17.90 1.58
N SER A 206 28.73 17.00 2.46
CA SER A 206 30.04 17.04 3.12
C SER A 206 31.19 16.50 2.26
N MET A 207 30.89 15.98 1.07
CA MET A 207 31.88 15.43 0.15
C MET A 207 32.85 16.50 -0.35
N ASN A 208 34.12 16.40 0.04
CA ASN A 208 35.19 17.28 -0.41
C ASN A 208 36.00 16.68 -1.58
N GLU A 209 36.91 17.48 -2.14
CA GLU A 209 37.82 17.09 -3.23
C GLU A 209 38.56 15.75 -2.98
N GLN A 210 39.01 15.49 -1.75
CA GLN A 210 39.76 14.29 -1.38
C GLN A 210 38.84 13.06 -1.31
N ASN A 211 37.65 13.22 -0.73
CA ASN A 211 36.63 12.18 -0.67
C ASN A 211 36.19 11.77 -2.09
N MET A 212 36.01 12.73 -3.00
CA MET A 212 35.68 12.44 -4.40
C MET A 212 36.76 11.62 -5.10
N THR A 213 38.04 11.95 -4.90
CA THR A 213 39.15 11.21 -5.51
C THR A 213 39.22 9.78 -4.98
N ARG A 214 39.13 9.59 -3.66
CA ARG A 214 39.11 8.25 -3.05
C ARG A 214 37.90 7.43 -3.47
N LEU A 215 36.73 8.04 -3.56
CA LEU A 215 35.52 7.37 -4.03
C LEU A 215 35.69 6.86 -5.47
N LEU A 216 36.37 7.61 -6.32
CA LEU A 216 36.69 7.18 -7.68
C LEU A 216 37.80 6.10 -7.71
N ASP A 217 38.83 6.19 -6.87
CA ASP A 217 39.92 5.21 -6.80
C ASP A 217 39.45 3.86 -6.27
N GLU A 218 38.80 3.89 -5.10
CA GLU A 218 38.40 2.69 -4.36
C GLU A 218 37.06 2.13 -4.86
N GLY A 219 36.22 2.96 -5.49
CA GLY A 219 34.92 2.57 -6.01
C GLY A 219 34.91 2.29 -7.50
N TRP A 220 35.10 3.33 -8.32
CA TRP A 220 34.90 3.22 -9.78
C TRP A 220 35.83 2.19 -10.44
N GLU A 221 37.11 2.17 -10.08
CA GLU A 221 38.09 1.22 -10.65
C GLU A 221 37.77 -0.23 -10.28
N ARG A 222 37.17 -0.44 -9.11
CA ARG A 222 36.80 -1.76 -8.57
C ARG A 222 35.37 -2.18 -8.88
N GLY A 223 34.57 -1.31 -9.53
CA GLY A 223 33.17 -1.58 -9.87
C GLY A 223 32.20 -1.59 -8.69
N ILE A 224 32.63 -1.09 -7.52
CA ILE A 224 31.85 -1.02 -6.28
C ILE A 224 31.54 0.43 -5.91
N VAL A 225 30.61 0.64 -4.98
CA VAL A 225 30.30 1.95 -4.39
C VAL A 225 30.60 1.85 -2.90
N PRO A 226 31.77 2.33 -2.46
CA PRO A 226 32.17 2.35 -1.05
C PRO A 226 31.18 3.14 -0.19
N SER A 227 30.99 2.71 1.05
CA SER A 227 30.10 3.41 1.97
C SER A 227 30.69 4.78 2.37
N PRO A 228 29.86 5.77 2.75
CA PRO A 228 30.35 7.06 3.24
C PRO A 228 31.36 6.93 4.38
N LYS A 229 31.18 5.94 5.27
CA LYS A 229 32.04 5.71 6.44
C LYS A 229 33.47 5.29 6.06
N ASP A 230 33.64 4.64 4.91
CA ASP A 230 34.94 4.15 4.44
C ASP A 230 35.76 5.26 3.76
N ILE A 231 35.07 6.19 3.11
CA ILE A 231 35.68 7.27 2.32
C ILE A 231 35.81 8.55 3.14
N ILE A 232 34.74 8.97 3.82
CA ILE A 232 34.73 10.12 4.72
C ILE A 232 35.36 9.67 6.03
N GLN A 233 36.70 9.66 6.09
CA GLN A 233 37.39 9.49 7.37
C GLN A 233 36.94 10.62 8.32
N HIS A 234 36.10 10.29 9.31
CA HIS A 234 35.97 11.15 10.47
C HIS A 234 37.36 11.28 11.09
N ARG A 235 37.92 12.49 11.07
CA ARG A 235 38.89 12.92 12.07
C ARG A 235 38.30 12.51 13.42
N LYS A 236 38.79 11.43 14.02
CA LYS A 236 38.62 11.18 15.46
C LYS A 236 39.24 12.37 16.16
N SER A 237 38.42 13.38 16.48
CA SER A 237 38.76 14.39 17.46
C SER A 237 38.99 13.63 18.76
N LYS A 238 40.24 13.58 19.21
CA LYS A 238 40.60 13.09 20.53
C LYS A 238 39.89 13.97 21.55
N PHE A 239 38.81 13.47 22.14
CA PHE A 239 38.23 14.05 23.35
C PHE A 239 39.23 13.81 24.48
N ASN A 240 39.98 14.85 24.82
CA ASN A 240 41.02 14.81 25.83
C ASN A 240 40.37 15.05 27.20
N TYR A 241 40.20 13.98 27.98
CA TYR A 241 39.90 14.08 29.41
C TYR A 241 41.12 14.64 30.13
N SER A 242 41.24 15.96 30.23
CA SER A 242 41.99 16.66 31.27
C SER A 242 41.94 18.17 31.05
N LYS A 243 41.44 18.86 32.08
CA LYS A 243 41.32 20.33 32.29
C LYS A 243 39.89 20.83 32.25
N PHE A 244 39.19 20.70 33.37
CA PHE A 244 38.65 21.87 34.06
C PHE A 244 38.42 21.49 35.54
N THR A 245 39.29 21.99 36.41
CA THR A 245 39.11 22.00 37.86
C THR A 245 39.55 23.38 38.36
N LEU A 246 38.79 23.90 39.32
CA LEU A 246 38.85 25.19 40.04
C LEU A 246 38.18 26.37 39.31
N LEU A 247 37.27 27.16 39.91
CA LEU A 247 36.97 27.47 41.32
C LEU A 247 35.44 27.40 41.59
N ARG A 248 34.94 26.71 42.63
CA ARG A 248 34.74 27.17 44.03
C ARG A 248 33.97 28.49 44.20
N THR A 249 32.67 28.40 44.50
CA THR A 249 32.00 29.07 45.64
C THR A 249 30.68 28.34 45.97
N VAL A 250 30.56 27.87 47.22
CA VAL A 250 29.34 27.33 47.87
C VAL A 250 29.08 28.26 49.07
N PRO A 251 27.83 28.57 49.44
CA PRO A 251 27.21 27.95 50.62
C PRO A 251 25.76 27.48 50.32
N ALA A 252 25.43 26.19 50.43
CA ALA A 252 24.96 25.51 51.64
C ALA A 252 23.55 25.93 52.08
N LEU A 253 22.56 25.02 51.94
CA LEU A 253 21.47 24.77 52.90
C LEU A 253 20.66 23.49 52.53
N ASP A 254 20.76 22.51 53.45
CA ASP A 254 19.88 21.41 53.89
C ASP A 254 19.16 20.42 52.92
N PRO A 255 19.24 19.08 53.20
CA PRO A 255 18.42 18.07 52.54
C PRO A 255 17.11 17.88 53.30
N GLY A 256 16.06 18.58 52.85
CA GLY A 256 14.73 18.45 53.43
C GLY A 256 13.65 19.15 52.64
N PHE A 257 13.55 18.96 51.32
CA PHE A 257 12.41 19.48 50.54
C PHE A 257 12.18 18.68 49.25
N SER A 258 11.75 17.43 49.42
CA SER A 258 11.02 16.70 48.39
C SER A 258 9.53 16.74 48.75
N PHE A 259 8.89 17.90 48.63
CA PHE A 259 7.43 18.06 48.63
C PHE A 259 7.10 19.49 48.14
N MET A 260 6.25 19.62 47.11
CA MET A 260 5.79 20.88 46.47
C MET A 260 6.84 21.71 45.69
N ILE A 261 6.98 21.44 44.39
CA ILE A 261 6.74 22.36 43.26
C ILE A 261 6.58 21.47 42.01
N GLY A 262 5.44 20.77 41.99
CA GLY A 262 4.87 20.04 40.85
C GLY A 262 3.35 20.19 40.82
N PHE A 263 2.87 21.26 41.46
CA PHE A 263 1.47 21.53 41.74
C PHE A 263 1.20 23.04 41.70
N LEU A 264 1.36 23.62 40.53
CA LEU A 264 0.58 24.79 40.10
C LEU A 264 0.12 24.51 38.67
N SER A 265 -0.89 23.64 38.62
CA SER A 265 -1.77 23.42 37.48
C SER A 265 -2.79 24.56 37.41
N GLY A 266 -3.12 24.97 36.19
CA GLY A 266 -4.47 25.42 35.82
C GLY A 266 -4.84 26.86 36.18
N THR A 267 -5.09 27.68 35.17
CA THR A 267 -6.40 28.28 34.82
C THR A 267 -6.26 29.58 34.02
N LEU A 268 -7.29 29.84 33.21
CA LEU A 268 -7.61 31.02 32.38
C LEU A 268 -7.10 30.94 30.92
N ASN A 269 -7.92 30.76 29.89
CA ASN A 269 -9.37 30.98 29.76
C ASN A 269 -10.01 30.01 28.74
N GLU A 270 -10.88 29.13 29.22
CA GLU A 270 -11.77 28.24 28.46
C GLU A 270 -13.25 28.72 28.52
N GLU A 271 -13.48 29.98 28.91
CA GLU A 271 -14.81 30.55 29.17
C GLU A 271 -15.35 31.48 28.08
N LEU A 272 -14.67 31.59 26.92
CA LEU A 272 -15.12 32.40 25.77
C LEU A 272 -15.43 31.57 24.51
N LEU A 273 -15.16 30.27 24.50
CA LEU A 273 -15.58 29.37 23.41
C LEU A 273 -16.85 28.57 23.76
N ASN A 274 -17.15 28.37 25.05
CA ASN A 274 -18.30 27.58 25.51
C ASN A 274 -19.65 28.32 25.51
N THR A 275 -19.67 29.62 25.17
CA THR A 275 -20.92 30.42 25.13
C THR A 275 -21.59 30.41 23.74
N TYR A 276 -20.99 29.79 22.72
CA TYR A 276 -21.56 29.77 21.36
C TYR A 276 -22.09 28.41 20.89
N VAL A 277 -21.85 27.33 21.64
CA VAL A 277 -22.23 25.95 21.21
C VAL A 277 -23.44 25.39 21.98
N SER A 278 -23.97 26.09 22.99
CA SER A 278 -25.12 25.59 23.78
C SER A 278 -26.51 26.09 23.36
N ARG A 279 -26.73 26.46 22.09
CA ARG A 279 -28.09 26.57 21.54
C ARG A 279 -28.12 26.12 20.08
N HIS A 280 -28.93 25.08 19.82
CA HIS A 280 -29.33 24.45 18.56
C HIS A 280 -28.80 23.01 18.36
N MET A 281 -29.41 22.10 19.13
CA MET A 281 -29.60 20.71 18.71
C MET A 281 -30.49 20.67 17.47
N TYR A 282 -30.05 19.91 16.45
CA TYR A 282 -30.76 18.87 15.68
C TYR A 282 -30.27 18.82 14.22
N ALA A 283 -29.84 17.61 13.81
CA ALA A 283 -29.65 17.09 12.45
C ALA A 283 -28.24 17.10 11.80
N LYS A 284 -27.86 15.89 11.36
CA LYS A 284 -26.89 15.47 10.31
C LYS A 284 -25.42 15.38 10.71
N GLU A 285 -24.85 14.19 10.97
CA GLU A 285 -24.47 13.12 10.01
C GLU A 285 -23.77 13.61 8.74
N VAL A 286 -22.61 13.02 8.46
CA VAL A 286 -21.68 13.24 7.34
C VAL A 286 -20.74 14.44 7.51
N ALA A 287 -19.61 14.22 8.21
CA ALA A 287 -18.25 14.72 7.88
C ALA A 287 -17.40 14.83 9.15
N HIS A 288 -16.60 13.81 9.48
CA HIS A 288 -15.36 13.98 10.25
C HIS A 288 -14.45 12.74 10.07
N VAL A 289 -13.97 12.55 8.84
CA VAL A 289 -12.71 11.83 8.56
C VAL A 289 -11.75 12.89 8.04
N THR A 290 -11.02 13.55 8.93
CA THR A 290 -9.72 14.21 8.68
C THR A 290 -9.36 15.02 9.92
N HIS A 291 -8.48 14.48 10.77
CA HIS A 291 -7.35 15.16 11.45
C HIS A 291 -6.92 14.32 12.65
N ALA A 292 -5.81 13.58 12.50
CA ALA A 292 -4.95 13.19 13.60
C ALA A 292 -3.51 13.09 13.08
N VAL A 293 -2.79 14.20 13.25
CA VAL A 293 -1.34 14.28 13.14
C VAL A 293 -0.78 13.67 14.42
N THR A 294 0.08 12.66 14.31
CA THR A 294 1.02 12.30 15.39
C THR A 294 2.42 12.27 14.80
N VAL A 295 3.23 13.22 15.24
CA VAL A 295 4.67 13.32 14.98
C VAL A 295 5.36 12.25 15.82
N SER A 296 6.13 11.37 15.18
CA SER A 296 7.15 10.54 15.84
C SER A 296 8.31 10.28 14.87
N CYS A 297 9.51 10.14 15.42
CA CYS A 297 10.81 10.49 14.84
C CYS A 297 11.20 9.73 13.57
N PHE A 298 11.88 10.44 12.66
CA PHE A 298 12.40 9.96 11.39
C PHE A 298 13.87 9.52 11.51
N GLU A 299 14.18 8.31 11.04
CA GLU A 299 15.49 7.97 10.44
C GLU A 299 15.33 7.88 8.91
N GLN A 300 16.18 8.59 8.18
CA GLN A 300 16.13 8.74 6.71
C GLN A 300 16.98 7.69 5.98
N LYS A 301 16.39 6.97 5.02
CA LYS A 301 17.05 6.23 3.92
C LYS A 301 16.27 6.41 2.62
N GLU A 302 16.76 7.20 1.67
CA GLU A 302 16.07 7.36 0.38
C GLU A 302 16.11 6.10 -0.47
N GLY A 303 14.92 5.65 -0.88
CA GLY A 303 14.71 4.57 -1.84
C GLY A 303 13.28 4.07 -1.73
N LYS A 304 12.29 4.87 -2.18
CA LYS A 304 10.84 4.59 -2.02
C LYS A 304 10.54 3.81 -0.74
N PHE A 305 10.50 4.49 0.41
CA PHE A 305 10.04 3.89 1.65
C PHE A 305 8.62 3.34 1.47
N TYR A 306 8.51 2.07 1.15
CA TYR A 306 7.40 1.29 1.64
C TYR A 306 7.71 1.13 3.12
N MET A 307 6.91 1.73 3.99
CA MET A 307 6.98 1.35 5.40
C MET A 307 6.84 -0.18 5.48
N PRO A 308 7.63 -0.86 6.32
CA PRO A 308 7.41 -2.26 6.61
C PRO A 308 5.94 -2.45 7.02
N ARG A 309 5.32 -3.49 6.48
CA ARG A 309 3.88 -3.77 6.60
C ARG A 309 3.76 -5.25 6.90
N GLU A 310 4.23 -5.62 8.08
CA GLU A 310 4.36 -7.02 8.47
C GLU A 310 3.00 -7.63 8.74
N ILE A 311 2.86 -8.92 8.40
CA ILE A 311 1.65 -9.70 8.66
C ILE A 311 2.04 -10.95 9.44
N VAL A 312 1.45 -11.10 10.62
CA VAL A 312 1.63 -12.30 11.43
C VAL A 312 0.59 -13.34 11.03
N THR A 313 1.06 -14.52 10.65
CA THR A 313 0.21 -15.65 10.30
C THR A 313 -0.02 -16.53 11.51
N VAL A 314 -1.27 -16.89 11.79
CA VAL A 314 -1.64 -17.78 12.90
C VAL A 314 -2.36 -19.00 12.32
N SER A 315 -1.73 -20.17 12.41
CA SER A 315 -2.27 -21.44 11.91
C SER A 315 -2.83 -22.28 13.06
N LEU A 316 -4.12 -22.63 12.98
CA LEU A 316 -4.83 -23.27 14.09
C LEU A 316 -5.40 -24.64 13.71
N GLY A 317 -5.02 -25.64 14.52
CA GLY A 317 -5.48 -27.02 14.41
C GLY A 317 -4.98 -27.75 13.16
N GLN A 318 -5.39 -29.01 13.02
CA GLN A 318 -4.90 -29.90 11.96
C GLN A 318 -5.01 -29.28 10.54
N CYS A 319 -6.20 -28.80 10.17
CA CYS A 319 -6.42 -28.28 8.82
C CYS A 319 -5.65 -26.97 8.58
N GLY A 320 -5.65 -26.05 9.56
CA GLY A 320 -4.93 -24.79 9.48
C GLY A 320 -3.43 -25.00 9.31
N ASN A 321 -2.83 -25.87 10.12
CA ASN A 321 -1.39 -26.17 10.06
C ASN A 321 -0.99 -26.88 8.75
N GLN A 322 -1.79 -27.80 8.24
CA GLN A 322 -1.51 -28.46 6.95
C GLN A 322 -1.55 -27.46 5.79
N VAL A 323 -2.58 -26.62 5.72
CA VAL A 323 -2.69 -25.57 4.69
C VAL A 323 -1.56 -24.55 4.83
N GLY A 324 -1.29 -24.10 6.06
CA GLY A 324 -0.20 -23.17 6.37
C GLY A 324 1.15 -23.70 5.93
N SER A 325 1.46 -24.98 6.18
CA SER A 325 2.70 -25.59 5.71
C SER A 325 2.86 -25.51 4.20
N VAL A 326 1.82 -25.89 3.44
CA VAL A 326 1.86 -25.83 1.95
C VAL A 326 1.96 -24.38 1.46
N PHE A 327 1.31 -23.44 2.14
CA PHE A 327 1.40 -22.00 1.84
C PHE A 327 2.83 -21.48 2.00
N TRP A 328 3.50 -21.79 3.12
CA TRP A 328 4.89 -21.37 3.37
C TRP A 328 5.88 -22.00 2.39
N GLN A 329 5.73 -23.29 2.07
CA GLN A 329 6.54 -23.95 1.04
C GLN A 329 6.45 -23.23 -0.31
N ARG A 330 5.24 -22.80 -0.67
CA ARG A 330 4.99 -22.07 -1.91
C ARG A 330 5.59 -20.67 -1.86
N LEU A 331 5.48 -19.96 -0.75
CA LEU A 331 6.14 -18.66 -0.58
C LEU A 331 7.66 -18.78 -0.71
N CYS A 332 8.27 -19.78 -0.07
CA CYS A 332 9.72 -20.01 -0.20
C CYS A 332 10.13 -20.20 -1.66
N ALA A 333 9.41 -21.06 -2.40
CA ALA A 333 9.65 -21.25 -3.83
C ALA A 333 9.46 -19.97 -4.65
N GLU A 334 8.44 -19.16 -4.33
CA GLU A 334 8.18 -17.90 -5.02
C GLU A 334 9.16 -16.79 -4.67
N HIS A 335 9.87 -16.86 -3.54
CA HIS A 335 10.85 -15.86 -3.10
C HIS A 335 12.31 -16.32 -3.28
N GLY A 336 12.53 -17.54 -3.78
CA GLY A 336 13.87 -18.11 -3.96
C GLY A 336 14.56 -18.41 -2.62
N ILE A 337 13.77 -18.76 -1.60
CA ILE A 337 14.25 -19.17 -0.28
C ILE A 337 14.27 -20.70 -0.26
N ASN A 338 15.38 -21.26 0.18
CA ASN A 338 15.53 -22.70 0.27
C ASN A 338 14.78 -23.27 1.48
N LYS A 339 14.89 -24.59 1.69
CA LYS A 339 14.14 -25.30 2.74
C LYS A 339 14.59 -24.95 4.16
N ASP A 340 15.84 -24.50 4.29
CA ASP A 340 16.46 -24.08 5.53
C ASP A 340 16.30 -22.58 5.80
N GLY A 341 15.49 -21.87 5.01
CA GLY A 341 15.28 -20.42 5.17
C GLY A 341 16.42 -19.56 4.61
N ILE A 342 17.40 -20.13 3.92
CA ILE A 342 18.51 -19.38 3.34
C ILE A 342 18.12 -18.91 1.93
N LEU A 343 18.41 -17.64 1.62
CA LEU A 343 18.21 -17.08 0.29
C LEU A 343 19.17 -17.70 -0.72
N GLU A 344 18.65 -18.11 -1.86
CA GLU A 344 19.48 -18.63 -2.95
C GLU A 344 20.23 -17.49 -3.66
N ASP A 345 21.49 -17.71 -4.05
CA ASP A 345 22.36 -16.70 -4.68
C ASP A 345 21.75 -16.06 -5.95
N TRP A 346 20.91 -16.81 -6.67
CA TRP A 346 20.24 -16.35 -7.88
C TRP A 346 18.96 -15.54 -7.60
N ALA A 347 18.55 -15.43 -6.33
CA ALA A 347 17.30 -14.78 -5.88
C ALA A 347 17.50 -13.42 -5.19
N THR A 348 18.71 -12.86 -5.21
CA THR A 348 19.05 -11.57 -4.59
C THR A 348 18.46 -10.36 -5.33
N GLU A 349 18.18 -10.46 -6.64
CA GLU A 349 17.77 -9.33 -7.50
C GLU A 349 16.28 -9.33 -7.91
N GLY A 350 15.40 -10.06 -7.21
CA GLY A 350 14.00 -10.33 -7.62
C GLY A 350 13.01 -9.17 -7.59
N GLY A 351 13.32 -8.07 -6.90
CA GLY A 351 12.39 -6.94 -6.73
C GLY A 351 11.11 -7.27 -5.94
N ASP A 352 11.12 -8.39 -5.22
CA ASP A 352 10.07 -8.87 -4.34
C ASP A 352 10.26 -8.37 -2.89
N ARG A 353 9.15 -8.17 -2.18
CA ARG A 353 9.10 -7.78 -0.77
C ARG A 353 8.97 -9.02 0.11
N LYS A 354 10.09 -9.42 0.72
CA LYS A 354 10.18 -10.56 1.64
C LYS A 354 9.76 -10.16 3.07
N ASP A 355 9.99 -8.90 3.44
CA ASP A 355 9.75 -8.28 4.75
C ASP A 355 8.31 -8.41 5.27
N VAL A 356 7.33 -8.51 4.37
CA VAL A 356 5.90 -8.61 4.71
C VAL A 356 5.60 -9.89 5.50
N PHE A 357 6.16 -11.02 5.08
CA PHE A 357 5.86 -12.34 5.64
C PHE A 357 7.05 -12.99 6.36
N PHE A 358 8.27 -12.58 6.04
CA PHE A 358 9.49 -13.13 6.63
C PHE A 358 10.18 -12.09 7.49
N TYR A 359 10.62 -12.53 8.66
CA TYR A 359 11.63 -11.88 9.48
C TYR A 359 13.02 -12.24 8.94
N GLN A 360 13.91 -11.27 8.82
CA GLN A 360 15.29 -11.49 8.42
C GLN A 360 16.16 -11.56 9.68
N ALA A 361 16.67 -12.75 9.99
CA ALA A 361 17.49 -12.98 11.19
C ALA A 361 18.95 -12.55 10.97
N ASP A 362 19.51 -12.89 9.82
CA ASP A 362 20.86 -12.53 9.36
C ASP A 362 20.80 -12.13 7.87
N ASP A 363 21.92 -11.71 7.28
CA ASP A 363 21.99 -11.16 5.91
C ASP A 363 21.27 -12.02 4.84
N ASP A 364 21.25 -13.34 4.97
CA ASP A 364 20.59 -14.25 4.02
C ASP A 364 19.57 -15.24 4.64
N HIS A 365 19.25 -15.12 5.94
CA HIS A 365 18.38 -16.08 6.63
C HIS A 365 17.00 -15.49 6.93
N TYR A 366 15.97 -16.11 6.36
CA TYR A 366 14.57 -15.69 6.41
C TYR A 366 13.71 -16.69 7.18
N ILE A 367 13.05 -16.18 8.23
CA ILE A 367 12.17 -16.95 9.12
C ILE A 367 10.73 -16.47 8.92
N PRO A 368 9.74 -17.35 8.68
CA PRO A 368 8.34 -16.96 8.59
C PRO A 368 7.82 -16.32 9.87
N ARG A 369 7.06 -15.22 9.74
CA ARG A 369 6.22 -14.65 10.83
C ARG A 369 4.97 -15.51 11.02
N ALA A 370 5.19 -16.75 11.45
CA ALA A 370 4.17 -17.78 11.55
C ALA A 370 4.12 -18.37 12.96
N ILE A 371 2.92 -18.40 13.53
CA ILE A 371 2.60 -19.05 14.79
C ILE A 371 1.75 -20.29 14.48
N LEU A 372 2.21 -21.46 14.94
CA LEU A 372 1.55 -22.75 14.74
C LEU A 372 1.02 -23.24 16.07
N ILE A 373 -0.30 -23.43 16.17
CA ILE A 373 -0.95 -23.88 17.40
C ILE A 373 -1.80 -25.09 17.10
N ASP A 374 -1.56 -26.17 17.82
CA ASP A 374 -2.43 -27.34 17.82
C ASP A 374 -2.55 -27.94 19.21
N LEU A 375 -3.74 -28.45 19.51
CA LEU A 375 -4.00 -29.24 20.72
C LEU A 375 -3.60 -30.70 20.51
N GLU A 376 -3.34 -31.10 19.26
CA GLU A 376 -2.88 -32.44 18.89
C GLU A 376 -1.46 -32.40 18.30
N PRO A 377 -0.53 -33.26 18.77
CA PRO A 377 0.86 -33.20 18.36
C PRO A 377 1.11 -33.70 16.93
N ARG A 378 0.20 -34.49 16.36
CA ARG A 378 0.44 -35.26 15.12
C ARG A 378 0.88 -34.39 13.95
N VAL A 379 0.18 -33.30 13.69
CA VAL A 379 0.42 -32.47 12.49
C VAL A 379 1.67 -31.63 12.68
N ILE A 380 1.82 -30.99 13.83
CA ILE A 380 3.01 -30.19 14.14
C ILE A 380 4.27 -31.07 14.13
N ASN A 381 4.23 -32.27 14.72
CA ASN A 381 5.37 -33.19 14.68
C ASN A 381 5.74 -33.60 13.25
N ASN A 382 4.76 -33.77 12.35
CA ASN A 382 5.04 -34.04 10.94
C ASN A 382 5.68 -32.84 10.22
N ILE A 383 5.32 -31.62 10.59
CA ILE A 383 5.95 -30.39 10.05
C ILE A 383 7.37 -30.26 10.59
N MET A 384 7.57 -30.45 11.90
CA MET A 384 8.86 -30.31 12.58
C MET A 384 9.83 -31.48 12.34
N SER A 385 9.36 -32.60 11.78
CA SER A 385 10.20 -33.68 11.25
C SER A 385 10.32 -33.63 9.72
N GLY A 386 9.62 -32.70 9.08
CA GLY A 386 9.58 -32.53 7.64
C GLY A 386 10.79 -31.79 7.10
N PRO A 387 10.91 -31.68 5.78
CA PRO A 387 12.05 -31.04 5.12
C PRO A 387 12.14 -29.52 5.35
N TYR A 388 11.09 -28.87 5.84
CA TYR A 388 11.03 -27.43 6.15
C TYR A 388 11.03 -27.17 7.66
N ALA A 389 11.45 -28.13 8.48
CA ALA A 389 11.45 -27.97 9.94
C ALA A 389 12.34 -26.82 10.42
N SER A 390 13.51 -26.64 9.79
CA SER A 390 14.48 -25.58 10.06
C SER A 390 13.99 -24.18 9.69
N LEU A 391 12.93 -24.08 8.89
CA LEU A 391 12.37 -22.79 8.46
C LEU A 391 11.63 -22.07 9.60
N TYR A 392 10.93 -22.79 10.47
CA TYR A 392 10.06 -22.20 11.49
C TYR A 392 10.83 -21.86 12.76
N ASN A 393 10.49 -20.74 13.40
CA ASN A 393 10.97 -20.45 14.75
C ASN A 393 10.34 -21.45 15.75
N PRO A 394 11.13 -22.26 16.47
CA PRO A 394 10.60 -23.22 17.43
C PRO A 394 9.81 -22.58 18.57
N GLU A 395 10.11 -21.32 18.91
CA GLU A 395 9.38 -20.57 19.94
C GLU A 395 7.96 -20.16 19.49
N ASN A 396 7.67 -20.22 18.20
CA ASN A 396 6.35 -19.88 17.64
C ASN A 396 5.46 -21.11 17.44
N VAL A 397 5.88 -22.26 17.99
CA VAL A 397 5.17 -23.54 17.85
C VAL A 397 4.64 -23.96 19.21
N PHE A 398 3.33 -24.01 19.33
CA PHE A 398 2.65 -24.51 20.51
C PHE A 398 2.00 -25.86 20.23
N VAL A 399 2.32 -26.83 21.09
CA VAL A 399 1.68 -28.14 21.16
C VAL A 399 1.26 -28.39 22.60
N SER A 400 -0.02 -28.70 22.81
CA SER A 400 -0.52 -29.02 24.15
C SER A 400 0.19 -30.24 24.75
N LYS A 401 0.74 -30.10 25.96
CA LYS A 401 1.41 -31.18 26.71
C LYS A 401 0.42 -32.22 27.26
N ASP A 402 -0.84 -31.82 27.45
CA ASP A 402 -1.85 -32.62 28.14
C ASP A 402 -2.46 -33.71 27.25
N GLY A 403 -2.12 -33.77 25.96
CA GLY A 403 -2.56 -34.82 25.02
C GLY A 403 -4.07 -34.91 24.78
N GLY A 404 -4.87 -34.07 25.46
CA GLY A 404 -6.31 -33.94 25.29
C GLY A 404 -6.61 -32.98 24.15
N GLY A 405 -6.59 -33.50 22.91
CA GLY A 405 -7.08 -32.75 21.75
C GLY A 405 -8.53 -32.28 21.93
N ALA A 406 -9.00 -31.39 21.04
CA ALA A 406 -10.36 -30.85 21.13
C ALA A 406 -11.47 -31.86 20.75
N GLY A 407 -11.14 -33.08 20.31
CA GLY A 407 -12.12 -34.15 20.08
C GLY A 407 -13.24 -33.81 19.10
N ASN A 408 -12.97 -32.95 18.10
CA ASN A 408 -13.96 -32.37 17.18
C ASN A 408 -15.11 -31.60 17.88
N ASN A 409 -14.90 -31.11 19.10
CA ASN A 409 -15.86 -30.32 19.85
C ASN A 409 -15.38 -28.87 20.00
N TRP A 410 -16.19 -27.92 19.53
CA TRP A 410 -15.87 -26.49 19.61
C TRP A 410 -15.73 -25.99 21.06
N ALA A 411 -16.58 -26.45 21.98
CA ALA A 411 -16.54 -25.99 23.38
C ALA A 411 -15.26 -26.42 24.08
N GLN A 412 -14.79 -27.65 23.80
CA GLN A 412 -13.52 -28.14 24.33
C GLN A 412 -12.34 -27.34 23.77
N GLY A 413 -12.36 -27.04 22.47
CA GLY A 413 -11.34 -26.17 21.85
C GLY A 413 -11.31 -24.76 22.45
N TYR A 414 -12.48 -24.17 22.70
CA TYR A 414 -12.61 -22.85 23.31
C TYR A 414 -12.13 -22.86 24.77
N GLY A 415 -12.59 -23.82 25.57
CA GLY A 415 -12.19 -23.98 26.97
C GLY A 415 -10.71 -24.36 27.13
N ALA A 416 -10.12 -25.05 26.15
CA ALA A 416 -8.68 -25.25 26.10
C ALA A 416 -7.94 -23.93 25.87
N GLY A 417 -8.46 -23.06 24.97
CA GLY A 417 -7.93 -21.72 24.71
C GLY A 417 -7.80 -20.86 25.95
N GLU A 418 -8.79 -20.90 26.85
CA GLU A 418 -8.73 -20.20 28.14
C GLU A 418 -7.57 -20.66 29.02
N ARG A 419 -7.21 -21.95 28.98
CA ARG A 419 -6.14 -22.52 29.82
C ARG A 419 -4.75 -22.17 29.30
N ILE A 420 -4.63 -22.04 27.97
CA ILE A 420 -3.36 -21.79 27.28
C ILE A 420 -3.24 -20.32 26.82
N TYR A 421 -4.10 -19.44 27.36
CA TYR A 421 -4.21 -18.05 26.96
C TYR A 421 -2.86 -17.32 27.08
N ASP A 422 -2.20 -17.45 28.23
CA ASP A 422 -0.93 -16.76 28.49
C ASP A 422 0.15 -17.20 27.48
N GLU A 423 0.29 -18.50 27.22
CA GLU A 423 1.26 -19.02 26.25
C GLU A 423 0.98 -18.53 24.81
N ILE A 424 -0.30 -18.49 24.40
CA ILE A 424 -0.68 -17.97 23.07
C ILE A 424 -0.41 -16.46 22.97
N MET A 425 -0.76 -15.70 24.00
CA MET A 425 -0.59 -14.24 24.00
C MET A 425 0.88 -13.86 24.06
N ASP A 426 1.71 -14.57 24.83
CA ASP A 426 3.16 -14.33 24.87
C ASP A 426 3.81 -14.53 23.49
N MET A 427 3.40 -15.57 22.74
CA MET A 427 3.87 -15.77 21.37
C MET A 427 3.41 -14.65 20.43
N LEU A 428 2.14 -14.22 20.55
CA LEU A 428 1.59 -13.14 19.72
C LEU A 428 2.26 -11.81 20.03
N ASP A 429 2.36 -11.44 21.30
CA ASP A 429 2.96 -10.19 21.75
C ASP A 429 4.43 -10.13 21.28
N ARG A 430 5.22 -11.20 21.45
CA ARG A 430 6.61 -11.29 20.96
C ARG A 430 6.74 -11.06 19.45
N GLU A 431 5.89 -11.69 18.63
CA GLU A 431 5.91 -11.49 17.17
C GLU A 431 5.43 -10.08 16.76
N THR A 432 4.47 -9.52 17.50
CA THR A 432 3.99 -8.16 17.24
C THR A 432 5.00 -7.08 17.64
N GLU A 433 5.72 -7.27 18.74
CA GLU A 433 6.81 -6.39 19.21
C GLU A 433 8.04 -6.48 18.31
N GLY A 434 8.29 -7.66 17.71
CA GLY A 434 9.31 -7.87 16.68
C GLY A 434 8.94 -7.37 15.28
N SER A 435 7.85 -6.62 15.14
CA SER A 435 7.39 -6.02 13.89
C SER A 435 7.45 -4.49 13.96
N ASP A 436 8.08 -3.84 12.99
CA ASP A 436 8.26 -2.39 12.97
C ASP A 436 6.90 -1.68 12.77
N SER A 437 6.06 -2.20 11.88
CA SER A 437 4.75 -1.66 11.58
C SER A 437 3.77 -2.75 11.14
N LEU A 438 3.37 -3.57 12.12
CA LEU A 438 2.36 -4.61 11.97
C LEU A 438 1.09 -4.09 11.29
N GLU A 439 0.72 -4.67 10.16
CA GLU A 439 -0.50 -4.34 9.42
C GLU A 439 -1.70 -5.13 9.95
N GLY A 440 -1.51 -6.42 10.24
CA GLY A 440 -2.59 -7.28 10.72
C GLY A 440 -2.22 -8.74 10.89
N PHE A 441 -3.24 -9.55 11.14
CA PHE A 441 -3.15 -10.99 11.34
C PHE A 441 -3.84 -11.75 10.21
N MET A 442 -3.21 -12.85 9.79
CA MET A 442 -3.78 -13.83 8.87
C MET A 442 -4.05 -15.14 9.61
N LEU A 443 -5.32 -15.43 9.89
CA LEU A 443 -5.75 -16.65 10.56
C LEU A 443 -6.03 -17.77 9.55
N MET A 444 -5.45 -18.95 9.72
CA MET A 444 -5.69 -20.14 8.90
C MET A 444 -6.32 -21.23 9.76
N HIS A 445 -7.58 -21.57 9.49
CA HIS A 445 -8.34 -22.50 10.33
C HIS A 445 -9.48 -23.20 9.59
N SER A 446 -10.02 -24.26 10.19
CA SER A 446 -11.26 -24.90 9.74
C SER A 446 -12.40 -24.60 10.71
N ILE A 447 -13.58 -24.27 10.17
CA ILE A 447 -14.77 -23.96 10.97
C ILE A 447 -15.48 -25.22 11.51
N ALA A 448 -15.08 -26.41 11.05
CA ALA A 448 -15.77 -27.66 11.31
C ALA A 448 -15.12 -28.53 12.41
N GLY A 449 -13.80 -28.38 12.60
CA GLY A 449 -13.03 -29.18 13.56
C GLY A 449 -13.33 -28.81 15.02
N GLY A 450 -12.51 -29.29 15.96
CA GLY A 450 -12.56 -28.86 17.36
C GLY A 450 -11.58 -27.71 17.63
N THR A 451 -10.29 -27.94 17.34
CA THR A 451 -9.23 -26.96 17.59
C THR A 451 -9.39 -25.73 16.69
N GLY A 452 -9.38 -25.90 15.37
CA GLY A 452 -9.47 -24.78 14.44
C GLY A 452 -10.75 -23.94 14.61
N SER A 453 -11.85 -24.54 15.05
CA SER A 453 -13.12 -23.85 15.22
C SER A 453 -13.22 -23.18 16.60
N GLY A 454 -13.04 -23.95 17.68
CA GLY A 454 -13.18 -23.52 19.07
C GLY A 454 -12.04 -22.65 19.54
N LEU A 455 -10.81 -23.18 19.45
CA LEU A 455 -9.62 -22.39 19.77
C LEU A 455 -9.46 -21.21 18.81
N GLY A 456 -9.81 -21.39 17.53
CA GLY A 456 -9.82 -20.28 16.56
C GLY A 456 -10.82 -19.18 16.89
N SER A 457 -12.00 -19.54 17.38
CA SER A 457 -12.98 -18.57 17.87
C SER A 457 -12.47 -17.80 19.08
N PHE A 458 -11.83 -18.49 20.03
CA PHE A 458 -11.20 -17.86 21.19
C PHE A 458 -10.06 -16.90 20.79
N VAL A 459 -9.13 -17.35 19.96
CA VAL A 459 -8.03 -16.50 19.46
C VAL A 459 -8.56 -15.29 18.71
N LEU A 460 -9.61 -15.45 17.91
CA LEU A 460 -10.20 -14.36 17.14
C LEU A 460 -10.79 -13.25 18.04
N GLU A 461 -11.51 -13.63 19.10
CA GLU A 461 -12.02 -12.66 20.11
C GLU A 461 -10.86 -11.92 20.77
N ARG A 462 -9.83 -12.66 21.22
CA ARG A 462 -8.71 -12.06 21.96
C ARG A 462 -7.83 -11.16 21.09
N LEU A 463 -7.65 -11.50 19.81
CA LEU A 463 -6.94 -10.63 18.87
C LEU A 463 -7.68 -9.31 18.67
N ASN A 464 -8.99 -9.35 18.53
CA ASN A 464 -9.82 -8.15 18.37
C ASN A 464 -9.77 -7.25 19.62
N ASP A 465 -9.77 -7.84 20.82
CA ASP A 465 -9.70 -7.10 22.09
C ASP A 465 -8.30 -6.52 22.36
N ARG A 466 -7.25 -7.31 22.12
CA ARG A 466 -5.85 -6.93 22.40
C ARG A 466 -5.29 -5.97 21.34
N PHE A 467 -5.67 -6.17 20.07
CA PHE A 467 -5.16 -5.42 18.93
C PHE A 467 -6.28 -4.76 18.09
N PRO A 468 -7.12 -3.88 18.67
CA PRO A 468 -8.33 -3.35 18.02
C PRO A 468 -8.07 -2.44 16.82
N LYS A 469 -6.80 -2.05 16.58
CA LYS A 469 -6.39 -1.20 15.45
C LYS A 469 -5.78 -2.00 14.30
N LYS A 470 -5.64 -3.33 14.45
CA LYS A 470 -4.98 -4.21 13.48
C LYS A 470 -6.03 -4.99 12.71
N LEU A 471 -5.77 -5.21 11.43
CA LEU A 471 -6.70 -5.95 10.58
C LEU A 471 -6.63 -7.44 10.88
N ILE A 472 -7.78 -8.11 10.84
CA ILE A 472 -7.88 -9.56 11.00
C ILE A 472 -8.50 -10.15 9.73
N GLN A 473 -7.66 -10.78 8.91
CA GLN A 473 -8.09 -11.54 7.75
C GLN A 473 -8.05 -13.04 8.06
N THR A 474 -9.11 -13.77 7.72
CA THR A 474 -9.14 -15.23 7.90
C THR A 474 -9.22 -15.97 6.56
N TYR A 475 -8.52 -17.09 6.46
CA TYR A 475 -8.70 -18.10 5.43
C TYR A 475 -9.42 -19.27 6.09
N SER A 476 -10.73 -19.27 5.92
CA SER A 476 -11.63 -20.21 6.61
C SER A 476 -12.00 -21.36 5.70
N ILE A 477 -11.58 -22.58 6.06
CA ILE A 477 -11.90 -23.80 5.33
C ILE A 477 -13.27 -24.32 5.78
N PHE A 478 -14.20 -24.32 4.84
CA PHE A 478 -15.57 -24.78 5.00
C PHE A 478 -15.64 -26.29 4.66
N PRO A 479 -16.38 -27.07 5.48
CA PRO A 479 -16.45 -28.52 5.35
C PRO A 479 -17.19 -28.97 4.10
N ASN A 480 -16.92 -30.20 3.66
CA ASN A 480 -17.71 -30.83 2.61
C ASN A 480 -19.06 -31.29 3.19
N HIS A 481 -20.16 -30.83 2.60
CA HIS A 481 -21.50 -31.19 3.06
C HIS A 481 -22.00 -32.55 2.55
N GLN A 482 -21.34 -33.14 1.55
CA GLN A 482 -21.74 -34.44 0.98
C GLN A 482 -21.15 -35.62 1.76
N GLU A 483 -19.99 -35.42 2.37
CA GLU A 483 -19.22 -36.43 3.11
C GLU A 483 -18.70 -35.80 4.42
N ALA A 484 -19.57 -35.70 5.43
CA ALA A 484 -19.18 -35.20 6.74
C ALA A 484 -18.87 -36.36 7.69
N ASP A 485 -17.59 -36.60 7.97
CA ASP A 485 -17.14 -37.62 8.94
C ASP A 485 -17.52 -37.27 10.39
N VAL A 486 -17.81 -36.00 10.68
CA VAL A 486 -18.09 -35.48 12.02
C VAL A 486 -19.54 -35.04 12.14
N VAL A 487 -20.31 -35.72 13.00
CA VAL A 487 -21.75 -35.46 13.18
C VAL A 487 -22.06 -34.12 13.86
N VAL A 488 -21.15 -33.60 14.68
CA VAL A 488 -21.31 -32.32 15.41
C VAL A 488 -20.84 -31.10 14.62
N GLN A 489 -20.35 -31.29 13.39
CA GLN A 489 -19.84 -30.24 12.52
C GLN A 489 -20.77 -29.02 12.36
N PRO A 490 -22.11 -29.15 12.27
CA PRO A 490 -23.00 -27.99 12.18
C PRO A 490 -22.99 -27.10 13.43
N TYR A 491 -22.80 -27.67 14.63
CA TYR A 491 -22.67 -26.90 15.87
C TYR A 491 -21.39 -26.08 15.87
N ASN A 492 -20.25 -26.71 15.56
CA ASN A 492 -18.95 -26.05 15.50
C ASN A 492 -18.94 -24.91 14.46
N SER A 493 -19.54 -25.19 13.29
CA SER A 493 -19.59 -24.22 12.19
C SER A 493 -20.41 -22.99 12.57
N LEU A 494 -21.56 -23.17 13.23
CA LEU A 494 -22.43 -22.05 13.63
C LEU A 494 -21.74 -21.14 14.67
N LEU A 495 -21.16 -21.73 15.72
CA LEU A 495 -20.48 -20.99 16.78
C LEU A 495 -19.29 -20.19 16.21
N THR A 496 -18.53 -20.80 15.30
CA THR A 496 -17.42 -20.12 14.62
C THR A 496 -17.90 -19.01 13.69
N LEU A 497 -19.01 -19.21 12.96
CA LEU A 497 -19.56 -18.19 12.07
C LEU A 497 -19.97 -16.91 12.82
N LYS A 498 -20.54 -17.02 14.03
CA LYS A 498 -20.80 -15.83 14.86
C LYS A 498 -19.53 -15.01 15.08
N ARG A 499 -18.42 -15.69 15.43
CA ARG A 499 -17.14 -15.00 15.71
C ARG A 499 -16.50 -14.41 14.46
N LEU A 500 -16.54 -15.14 13.36
CA LEU A 500 -16.12 -14.61 12.06
C LEU A 500 -16.90 -13.35 11.69
N THR A 501 -18.22 -13.33 11.93
CA THR A 501 -19.08 -12.18 11.62
C THR A 501 -18.78 -10.94 12.48
N ASN A 502 -18.38 -11.14 13.74
CA ASN A 502 -18.25 -10.04 14.70
C ASN A 502 -16.81 -9.54 14.89
N HIS A 503 -15.80 -10.39 14.64
CA HIS A 503 -14.41 -10.11 15.03
C HIS A 503 -13.40 -10.23 13.88
N ALA A 504 -13.83 -10.58 12.66
CA ALA A 504 -12.95 -10.56 11.49
C ALA A 504 -13.30 -9.38 10.56
N ASP A 505 -12.27 -8.73 10.01
CA ASP A 505 -12.46 -7.67 9.01
C ASP A 505 -12.72 -8.24 7.61
N ALA A 506 -12.15 -9.41 7.31
CA ALA A 506 -12.34 -10.09 6.04
C ALA A 506 -12.22 -11.62 6.17
N VAL A 507 -13.16 -12.34 5.57
CA VAL A 507 -13.18 -13.82 5.59
C VAL A 507 -13.10 -14.34 4.16
N VAL A 508 -11.97 -14.92 3.80
CA VAL A 508 -11.80 -15.63 2.53
C VAL A 508 -12.36 -17.03 2.68
N VAL A 509 -13.48 -17.31 2.01
CA VAL A 509 -14.18 -18.59 2.11
C VAL A 509 -13.59 -19.59 1.13
N LEU A 510 -13.20 -20.75 1.65
CA LEU A 510 -12.66 -21.88 0.89
C LEU A 510 -13.52 -23.12 1.15
N ASP A 511 -14.31 -23.56 0.17
CA ASP A 511 -15.25 -24.68 0.32
C ASP A 511 -14.66 -25.98 -0.19
N ASN A 512 -14.46 -26.96 0.70
CA ASN A 512 -13.94 -28.28 0.34
C ASN A 512 -14.81 -28.98 -0.71
N SER A 513 -16.13 -28.75 -0.72
CA SER A 513 -17.02 -29.31 -1.74
C SER A 513 -16.69 -28.79 -3.14
N ALA A 514 -16.41 -27.49 -3.24
CA ALA A 514 -16.04 -26.85 -4.51
C ALA A 514 -14.61 -27.21 -4.94
N LEU A 515 -13.66 -27.29 -3.99
CA LEU A 515 -12.28 -27.69 -4.24
C LEU A 515 -12.19 -29.14 -4.73
N ALA A 516 -12.95 -30.05 -4.12
CA ALA A 516 -13.07 -31.44 -4.56
C ALA A 516 -13.64 -31.52 -5.99
N ARG A 517 -14.71 -30.77 -6.28
CA ARG A 517 -15.29 -30.68 -7.63
C ARG A 517 -14.27 -30.17 -8.66
N ILE A 518 -13.53 -29.10 -8.35
CA ILE A 518 -12.51 -28.54 -9.26
C ILE A 518 -11.41 -29.58 -9.51
N SER A 519 -10.98 -30.30 -8.47
CA SER A 519 -9.97 -31.36 -8.59
C SER A 519 -10.47 -32.55 -9.42
N ALA A 520 -11.75 -32.91 -9.32
CA ALA A 520 -12.35 -33.95 -10.16
C ALA A 520 -12.49 -33.50 -11.62
N ASP A 521 -13.13 -32.35 -11.85
CA ASP A 521 -13.53 -31.88 -13.19
C ASP A 521 -12.36 -31.36 -14.02
N ARG A 522 -11.38 -30.69 -13.38
CA ARG A 522 -10.24 -30.04 -14.07
C ARG A 522 -8.95 -30.81 -13.90
N LEU A 523 -8.76 -31.36 -12.71
CA LEU A 523 -7.64 -32.22 -12.29
C LEU A 523 -7.61 -33.56 -13.04
N HIS A 524 -8.81 -34.05 -13.39
CA HIS A 524 -9.09 -35.44 -13.75
C HIS A 524 -8.69 -36.43 -12.64
N ILE A 525 -8.82 -36.02 -11.38
CA ILE A 525 -8.50 -36.83 -10.20
C ILE A 525 -9.83 -37.35 -9.61
N GLN A 526 -10.09 -38.66 -9.71
CA GLN A 526 -11.38 -39.24 -9.29
C GLN A 526 -11.67 -39.07 -7.79
N THR A 527 -10.63 -39.17 -6.94
CA THR A 527 -10.73 -39.00 -5.48
C THR A 527 -9.61 -38.08 -5.01
N PRO A 528 -9.85 -36.77 -4.89
CA PRO A 528 -8.82 -35.83 -4.49
C PRO A 528 -8.43 -36.02 -3.02
N SER A 529 -7.14 -36.16 -2.77
CA SER A 529 -6.58 -36.19 -1.41
C SER A 529 -6.56 -34.79 -0.79
N PHE A 530 -6.48 -34.72 0.55
CA PHE A 530 -6.35 -33.43 1.24
C PHE A 530 -5.09 -32.66 0.82
N ASP A 531 -4.00 -33.34 0.51
CA ASP A 531 -2.77 -32.70 0.03
C ASP A 531 -3.00 -31.97 -1.30
N GLN A 532 -3.75 -32.58 -2.22
CA GLN A 532 -4.10 -31.96 -3.50
C GLN A 532 -5.06 -30.78 -3.33
N THR A 533 -6.06 -30.88 -2.44
CA THR A 533 -6.93 -29.74 -2.14
C THR A 533 -6.15 -28.60 -1.46
N ASN A 534 -5.21 -28.94 -0.58
CA ASN A 534 -4.37 -27.96 0.11
C ASN A 534 -3.44 -27.21 -0.87
N GLN A 535 -2.97 -27.86 -1.94
CA GLN A 535 -2.23 -27.17 -3.02
C GLN A 535 -3.08 -26.10 -3.72
N LEU A 536 -4.38 -26.37 -3.96
CA LEU A 536 -5.29 -25.38 -4.54
C LEU A 536 -5.56 -24.22 -3.56
N VAL A 537 -5.71 -24.52 -2.28
CA VAL A 537 -5.89 -23.52 -1.23
C VAL A 537 -4.65 -22.62 -1.12
N ALA A 538 -3.47 -23.22 -1.00
CA ALA A 538 -2.20 -22.50 -0.96
C ALA A 538 -1.97 -21.65 -2.21
N MET A 539 -2.40 -22.12 -3.39
CA MET A 539 -2.36 -21.35 -4.64
C MET A 539 -3.20 -20.07 -4.55
N VAL A 540 -4.41 -20.15 -3.99
CA VAL A 540 -5.26 -18.98 -3.78
C VAL A 540 -4.66 -18.02 -2.76
N MET A 541 -4.15 -18.54 -1.65
CA MET A 541 -3.55 -17.73 -0.59
C MET A 541 -2.29 -17.00 -1.05
N SER A 542 -1.42 -17.69 -1.80
CA SER A 542 -0.29 -17.03 -2.45
C SER A 542 -0.78 -15.96 -3.43
N SER A 543 -1.76 -16.29 -4.26
CA SER A 543 -2.25 -15.36 -5.29
C SER A 543 -2.99 -14.14 -4.72
N SER A 544 -3.69 -14.27 -3.59
CA SER A 544 -4.38 -13.16 -2.91
C SER A 544 -3.40 -12.20 -2.24
N THR A 545 -2.28 -12.72 -1.74
CA THR A 545 -1.20 -11.95 -1.09
C THR A 545 -0.15 -11.45 -2.08
N GLN A 546 -0.29 -11.77 -3.37
CA GLN A 546 0.69 -11.44 -4.41
C GLN A 546 0.94 -9.93 -4.52
N THR A 547 -0.08 -9.08 -4.34
CA THR A 547 0.09 -7.61 -4.43
C THR A 547 0.84 -7.02 -3.24
N LEU A 548 0.87 -7.73 -2.11
CA LEU A 548 1.63 -7.35 -0.91
C LEU A 548 3.12 -7.70 -1.08
N ARG A 549 3.39 -8.88 -1.65
CA ARG A 549 4.74 -9.44 -1.86
C ARG A 549 5.43 -8.92 -3.10
N TYR A 550 4.66 -8.61 -4.15
CA TYR A 550 5.16 -8.08 -5.40
C TYR A 550 4.52 -6.71 -5.63
N PRO A 551 5.20 -5.62 -5.24
CA PRO A 551 4.61 -4.30 -5.25
C PRO A 551 4.20 -3.91 -6.66
N SER A 552 2.93 -3.53 -6.79
CA SER A 552 2.32 -3.04 -8.01
C SER A 552 2.03 -1.54 -7.91
N TYR A 553 1.23 -1.00 -8.82
CA TYR A 553 0.81 0.41 -8.76
C TYR A 553 -0.37 0.68 -7.80
N MET A 554 -1.15 -0.34 -7.43
CA MET A 554 -2.39 -0.19 -6.63
C MET A 554 -2.58 -1.39 -5.68
N ASN A 555 -3.23 -1.18 -4.54
CA ASN A 555 -3.60 -2.23 -3.56
C ASN A 555 -2.40 -3.07 -3.08
N ASN A 556 -1.32 -2.38 -2.68
CA ASN A 556 -0.09 -3.01 -2.16
C ASN A 556 -0.10 -3.19 -0.64
N ASP A 557 -1.23 -2.91 0.01
CA ASP A 557 -1.43 -3.03 1.43
C ASP A 557 -2.77 -3.74 1.70
N LEU A 558 -2.86 -4.44 2.84
CA LEU A 558 -4.04 -5.21 3.21
C LEU A 558 -5.25 -4.30 3.42
N VAL A 559 -5.01 -3.10 3.99
CA VAL A 559 -6.03 -2.06 4.17
C VAL A 559 -6.68 -1.69 2.84
N GLY A 560 -5.89 -1.41 1.79
CA GLY A 560 -6.40 -1.04 0.48
C GLY A 560 -7.18 -2.17 -0.20
N ILE A 561 -6.74 -3.42 -0.04
CA ILE A 561 -7.45 -4.59 -0.55
C ILE A 561 -8.82 -4.73 0.14
N ILE A 562 -8.87 -4.71 1.47
CA ILE A 562 -10.11 -4.89 2.24
C ILE A 562 -11.08 -3.74 1.98
N ALA A 563 -10.62 -2.49 2.04
CA ALA A 563 -11.46 -1.31 1.80
C ALA A 563 -12.09 -1.31 0.40
N SER A 564 -11.41 -1.89 -0.60
CA SER A 564 -11.95 -2.00 -1.96
C SER A 564 -13.04 -3.06 -2.13
N LEU A 565 -12.97 -4.12 -1.32
CA LEU A 565 -13.82 -5.30 -1.43
C LEU A 565 -15.02 -5.25 -0.49
N ILE A 566 -14.91 -4.57 0.65
CA ILE A 566 -15.88 -4.65 1.73
C ILE A 566 -16.39 -3.24 2.05
N PRO A 567 -17.39 -2.74 1.29
CA PRO A 567 -18.04 -1.46 1.59
C PRO A 567 -19.00 -1.57 2.77
N THR A 568 -19.45 -2.77 3.10
CA THR A 568 -20.41 -3.09 4.16
C THR A 568 -19.74 -4.00 5.20
N PRO A 569 -19.41 -3.51 6.40
CA PRO A 569 -18.53 -4.22 7.34
C PRO A 569 -18.98 -5.63 7.73
N ARG A 570 -20.29 -5.89 7.85
CA ARG A 570 -20.80 -7.24 8.20
C ARG A 570 -20.81 -8.20 7.02
N CYS A 571 -20.92 -7.69 5.79
CA CYS A 571 -20.89 -8.52 4.58
C CYS A 571 -19.47 -8.69 4.05
N HIS A 572 -18.56 -9.21 4.88
CA HIS A 572 -17.13 -9.33 4.57
C HIS A 572 -16.67 -10.72 4.11
N PHE A 573 -17.59 -11.61 3.75
CA PHE A 573 -17.27 -12.95 3.27
C PHE A 573 -16.99 -12.94 1.77
N LEU A 574 -15.75 -13.25 1.40
CA LEU A 574 -15.22 -13.18 0.05
C LEU A 574 -15.20 -14.57 -0.60
N MET A 575 -15.75 -14.64 -1.82
CA MET A 575 -15.67 -15.81 -2.69
C MET A 575 -14.44 -15.73 -3.58
N THR A 576 -13.77 -16.86 -3.78
CA THR A 576 -12.58 -16.98 -4.61
C THR A 576 -12.90 -17.69 -5.93
N SER A 577 -12.22 -17.28 -7.00
CA SER A 577 -12.22 -17.96 -8.30
C SER A 577 -10.85 -17.83 -8.92
N TYR A 578 -10.34 -18.88 -9.55
CA TYR A 578 -8.99 -18.88 -10.11
C TYR A 578 -8.96 -19.46 -11.52
N THR A 579 -8.03 -18.99 -12.34
CA THR A 579 -7.83 -19.52 -13.69
C THR A 579 -6.40 -19.23 -14.17
N PRO A 580 -5.78 -20.14 -14.94
CA PRO A 580 -6.25 -21.46 -15.33
C PRO A 580 -6.08 -22.53 -14.23
N PHE A 581 -6.98 -23.51 -14.19
CA PHE A 581 -6.73 -24.81 -13.57
C PHE A 581 -6.39 -25.77 -14.70
N THR A 582 -5.12 -26.14 -14.84
CA THR A 582 -4.71 -27.23 -15.72
C THR A 582 -3.87 -28.20 -14.92
N GLY A 583 -4.08 -29.50 -15.15
CA GLY A 583 -3.11 -30.51 -14.73
C GLY A 583 -1.97 -30.58 -15.74
N ASP A 584 -0.81 -31.04 -15.29
CA ASP A 584 0.44 -31.11 -16.07
C ASP A 584 0.28 -31.84 -17.44
N GLN A 585 -0.67 -32.77 -17.54
CA GLN A 585 -0.94 -33.53 -18.77
C GLN A 585 -1.66 -32.73 -19.89
N ILE A 586 -2.39 -31.66 -19.55
CA ILE A 586 -3.16 -30.85 -20.52
C ILE A 586 -2.31 -29.70 -21.11
N ASP A 587 -1.23 -29.33 -20.42
CA ASP A 587 -0.38 -28.18 -20.78
C ASP A 587 0.39 -28.40 -22.10
N GLN A 588 0.70 -29.65 -22.47
CA GLN A 588 1.36 -29.95 -23.74
C GLN A 588 0.46 -29.72 -24.96
N ALA A 589 -0.86 -29.89 -24.84
CA ALA A 589 -1.80 -29.78 -25.96
C ALA A 589 -2.46 -28.40 -26.12
N LYS A 590 -2.50 -27.56 -25.07
CA LYS A 590 -3.16 -26.23 -25.08
C LYS A 590 -2.22 -25.03 -25.14
N SER A 591 -0.90 -25.23 -25.05
CA SER A 591 0.12 -24.16 -25.14
C SER A 591 0.10 -23.35 -26.45
N ILE A 592 -0.63 -23.84 -27.47
CA ILE A 592 -0.75 -23.22 -28.81
C ILE A 592 -1.70 -21.99 -28.82
N ARG A 593 -2.59 -21.82 -27.84
CA ARG A 593 -3.56 -20.70 -27.83
C ARG A 593 -3.13 -19.58 -26.86
N LYS A 594 -2.77 -18.41 -27.39
CA LYS A 594 -2.55 -17.19 -26.59
C LYS A 594 -3.81 -16.88 -25.77
N THR A 595 -3.76 -17.10 -24.45
CA THR A 595 -4.85 -16.74 -23.54
C THR A 595 -4.77 -15.23 -23.28
N THR A 596 -5.81 -14.50 -23.63
CA THR A 596 -5.88 -13.03 -23.45
C THR A 596 -6.36 -12.66 -22.04
N VAL A 597 -6.11 -11.41 -21.62
CA VAL A 597 -6.65 -10.86 -20.35
C VAL A 597 -8.18 -10.98 -20.29
N LEU A 598 -8.85 -10.70 -21.40
CA LEU A 598 -10.30 -10.83 -21.51
C LEU A 598 -10.76 -12.27 -21.28
N ASP A 599 -10.01 -13.26 -21.79
CA ASP A 599 -10.32 -14.66 -21.56
C ASP A 599 -10.19 -15.03 -20.09
N VAL A 600 -9.15 -14.56 -19.41
CA VAL A 600 -8.94 -14.75 -17.98
C VAL A 600 -10.09 -14.15 -17.19
N MET A 601 -10.38 -12.86 -17.37
CA MET A 601 -11.45 -12.19 -16.63
C MET A 601 -12.83 -12.79 -16.89
N ARG A 602 -13.12 -13.18 -18.14
CA ARG A 602 -14.37 -13.88 -18.47
C ARG A 602 -14.45 -15.25 -17.80
N ARG A 603 -13.35 -16.01 -17.74
CA ARG A 603 -13.29 -17.30 -17.05
C ARG A 603 -13.47 -17.12 -15.54
N LEU A 604 -12.90 -16.08 -14.94
CA LEU A 604 -13.04 -15.80 -13.50
C LEU A 604 -14.51 -15.64 -13.06
N LEU A 605 -15.33 -14.99 -13.89
CA LEU A 605 -16.77 -14.81 -13.63
C LEU A 605 -17.60 -16.10 -13.78
N GLN A 606 -17.08 -17.12 -14.48
CA GLN A 606 -17.81 -18.37 -14.73
C GLN A 606 -17.99 -19.18 -13.43
N PRO A 607 -19.22 -19.65 -13.12
CA PRO A 607 -19.49 -20.42 -11.90
C PRO A 607 -18.58 -21.64 -11.69
N LYS A 608 -18.17 -22.31 -12.77
CA LYS A 608 -17.30 -23.50 -12.72
C LYS A 608 -15.89 -23.26 -12.18
N ASN A 609 -15.42 -22.01 -12.18
CA ASN A 609 -14.09 -21.67 -11.64
C ASN A 609 -14.17 -21.10 -10.21
N ARG A 610 -15.39 -20.92 -9.66
CA ARG A 610 -15.59 -20.47 -8.27
C ARG A 610 -15.28 -21.62 -7.31
N MET A 611 -14.52 -21.32 -6.28
CA MET A 611 -14.14 -22.25 -5.21
C MET A 611 -15.13 -22.27 -4.04
N VAL A 612 -16.37 -21.83 -4.29
CA VAL A 612 -17.45 -21.86 -3.29
C VAL A 612 -18.73 -22.36 -3.94
N SER A 613 -19.38 -23.35 -3.32
CA SER A 613 -20.60 -23.98 -3.82
C SER A 613 -21.87 -23.23 -3.38
N THR A 614 -22.14 -22.12 -4.06
CA THR A 614 -23.35 -21.32 -3.85
C THR A 614 -24.41 -21.58 -4.92
N VAL A 615 -25.68 -21.45 -4.56
CA VAL A 615 -26.80 -21.43 -5.51
C VAL A 615 -27.28 -19.97 -5.63
N PRO A 616 -26.88 -19.23 -6.67
CA PRO A 616 -27.31 -17.84 -6.84
C PRO A 616 -28.82 -17.79 -7.13
N SER A 617 -29.50 -16.85 -6.49
CA SER A 617 -30.88 -16.49 -6.86
C SER A 617 -30.87 -15.61 -8.12
N LYS A 618 -32.03 -15.32 -8.69
CA LYS A 618 -32.15 -14.36 -9.80
C LYS A 618 -31.74 -12.94 -9.39
N THR A 619 -31.85 -12.62 -8.10
CA THR A 619 -31.54 -11.31 -7.50
C THR A 619 -30.12 -11.22 -6.98
N SER A 620 -29.38 -12.35 -6.89
CA SER A 620 -28.01 -12.34 -6.41
C SER A 620 -27.11 -11.47 -7.26
N CYS A 621 -26.29 -10.66 -6.59
CA CYS A 621 -25.47 -9.65 -7.21
C CYS A 621 -24.08 -9.55 -6.56
N PHE A 622 -23.14 -8.96 -7.29
CA PHE A 622 -21.82 -8.59 -6.80
C PHE A 622 -21.90 -7.24 -6.07
N ILE A 623 -21.41 -7.22 -4.84
CA ILE A 623 -21.12 -5.98 -4.12
C ILE A 623 -19.82 -5.39 -4.68
N SER A 624 -18.78 -6.21 -4.82
CA SER A 624 -17.47 -5.79 -5.32
C SER A 624 -16.70 -6.96 -5.93
N ILE A 625 -15.74 -6.64 -6.80
CA ILE A 625 -14.84 -7.62 -7.43
C ILE A 625 -13.43 -7.04 -7.48
N LEU A 626 -12.43 -7.81 -7.03
CA LEU A 626 -11.01 -7.56 -7.25
C LEU A 626 -10.42 -8.72 -8.06
N ASN A 627 -9.95 -8.43 -9.27
CA ASN A 627 -9.21 -9.38 -10.10
C ASN A 627 -7.70 -9.11 -9.98
N ILE A 628 -6.96 -10.06 -9.41
CA ILE A 628 -5.49 -10.05 -9.39
C ILE A 628 -5.02 -10.85 -10.60
N ILE A 629 -4.51 -10.17 -11.62
CA ILE A 629 -4.02 -10.78 -12.86
C ILE A 629 -2.49 -10.82 -12.81
N GLN A 630 -1.95 -12.02 -12.97
CA GLN A 630 -0.53 -12.30 -12.87
C GLN A 630 0.04 -12.61 -14.25
N GLY A 631 1.09 -11.91 -14.65
CA GLY A 631 1.81 -12.18 -15.90
C GLY A 631 2.21 -10.93 -16.67
N ASP A 632 2.83 -11.14 -17.83
CA ASP A 632 3.20 -10.08 -18.76
C ASP A 632 1.97 -9.64 -19.57
N VAL A 633 1.33 -8.58 -19.10
CA VAL A 633 0.03 -8.08 -19.56
C VAL A 633 0.13 -6.59 -19.91
N ASP A 634 -0.37 -6.20 -21.08
CA ASP A 634 -0.53 -4.80 -21.46
C ASP A 634 -1.71 -4.15 -20.69
N PRO A 635 -1.48 -3.05 -19.93
CA PRO A 635 -2.55 -2.34 -19.24
C PRO A 635 -3.70 -1.86 -20.14
N THR A 636 -3.47 -1.64 -21.43
CA THR A 636 -4.52 -1.23 -22.38
C THR A 636 -5.55 -2.35 -22.62
N GLU A 637 -5.11 -3.60 -22.67
CA GLU A 637 -5.99 -4.77 -22.82
C GLU A 637 -6.91 -4.96 -21.62
N VAL A 638 -6.45 -4.58 -20.42
CA VAL A 638 -7.22 -4.66 -19.18
C VAL A 638 -8.42 -3.71 -19.22
N HIS A 639 -8.19 -2.47 -19.65
CA HIS A 639 -9.27 -1.49 -19.78
C HIS A 639 -10.32 -1.91 -20.80
N GLN A 640 -9.87 -2.40 -21.97
CA GLN A 640 -10.78 -2.95 -22.99
C GLN A 640 -11.56 -4.16 -22.47
N SER A 641 -10.92 -5.01 -21.66
CA SER A 641 -11.56 -6.18 -21.06
C SER A 641 -12.64 -5.80 -20.05
N LEU A 642 -12.39 -4.79 -19.21
CA LEU A 642 -13.37 -4.24 -18.28
C LEU A 642 -14.57 -3.63 -18.99
N LEU A 643 -14.36 -2.84 -20.05
CA LEU A 643 -15.44 -2.27 -20.85
C LEU A 643 -16.34 -3.37 -21.43
N ARG A 644 -15.74 -4.41 -22.03
CA ARG A 644 -16.50 -5.54 -22.60
C ARG A 644 -17.30 -6.32 -21.56
N ILE A 645 -16.78 -6.47 -20.33
CA ILE A 645 -17.50 -7.13 -19.23
C ILE A 645 -18.73 -6.31 -18.82
N ARG A 646 -18.59 -4.98 -18.77
CA ARG A 646 -19.69 -4.05 -18.48
C ARG A 646 -20.74 -4.02 -19.60
N GLU A 647 -20.32 -3.87 -20.85
CA GLU A 647 -21.22 -3.84 -22.02
C GLU A 647 -22.04 -5.12 -22.17
N ARG A 648 -21.44 -6.28 -21.90
CA ARG A 648 -22.11 -7.58 -21.98
C ARG A 648 -22.91 -7.95 -20.74
N GLN A 649 -22.89 -7.11 -19.69
CA GLN A 649 -23.55 -7.36 -18.41
C GLN A 649 -23.29 -8.77 -17.86
N LEU A 650 -22.05 -9.23 -17.95
CA LEU A 650 -21.67 -10.60 -17.51
C LEU A 650 -21.75 -10.78 -15.98
N ALA A 651 -21.88 -9.68 -15.25
CA ALA A 651 -22.01 -9.62 -13.80
C ALA A 651 -23.12 -8.64 -13.43
N SER A 652 -24.04 -9.08 -12.57
CA SER A 652 -25.06 -8.22 -11.96
C SER A 652 -24.46 -7.60 -10.69
N PHE A 653 -24.56 -6.29 -10.53
CA PHE A 653 -24.03 -5.55 -9.37
C PHE A 653 -25.16 -5.06 -8.48
N ILE A 654 -24.81 -4.68 -7.25
CA ILE A 654 -25.73 -4.03 -6.32
C ILE A 654 -26.46 -2.83 -6.96
N PRO A 655 -27.78 -2.67 -6.71
CA PRO A 655 -28.57 -1.60 -7.32
C PRO A 655 -28.39 -0.23 -6.65
N TRP A 656 -27.91 -0.20 -5.41
CA TRP A 656 -27.78 0.99 -4.57
C TRP A 656 -26.41 1.68 -4.67
N GLY A 657 -25.48 1.15 -5.48
CA GLY A 657 -24.13 1.69 -5.61
C GLY A 657 -23.54 1.46 -7.00
N PRO A 658 -22.44 2.15 -7.35
CA PRO A 658 -21.75 1.93 -8.61
C PRO A 658 -21.07 0.55 -8.65
N ALA A 659 -21.02 -0.06 -9.83
CA ALA A 659 -20.34 -1.34 -10.04
C ALA A 659 -18.82 -1.25 -9.77
N SER A 660 -18.39 -1.84 -8.64
CA SER A 660 -16.98 -1.89 -8.23
C SER A 660 -16.28 -3.11 -8.82
N ILE A 661 -15.50 -2.89 -9.89
CA ILE A 661 -14.59 -3.88 -10.46
C ILE A 661 -13.19 -3.29 -10.46
N GLN A 662 -12.32 -3.83 -9.61
CA GLN A 662 -10.92 -3.48 -9.54
C GLN A 662 -10.05 -4.55 -10.19
N VAL A 663 -8.95 -4.12 -10.79
CA VAL A 663 -7.96 -5.03 -11.38
C VAL A 663 -6.57 -4.64 -10.87
N ALA A 664 -5.92 -5.57 -10.18
CA ALA A 664 -4.53 -5.46 -9.79
C ALA A 664 -3.67 -6.28 -10.76
N LEU A 665 -2.68 -5.64 -11.35
CA LEU A 665 -1.71 -6.30 -12.24
C LEU A 665 -0.45 -6.56 -11.43
N THR A 666 0.00 -7.80 -11.42
CA THR A 666 1.21 -8.20 -10.71
C THR A 666 2.09 -9.06 -11.59
N ARG A 667 3.40 -8.97 -11.34
CA ARG A 667 4.38 -9.82 -12.02
C ARG A 667 4.36 -11.19 -11.35
N LYS A 668 4.61 -12.22 -12.16
CA LYS A 668 4.86 -13.56 -11.61
C LYS A 668 6.22 -13.58 -10.93
N SER A 669 6.37 -14.49 -9.97
CA SER A 669 7.69 -14.79 -9.42
C SER A 669 8.64 -15.14 -10.57
N PRO A 670 9.83 -14.52 -10.63
CA PRO A 670 10.84 -14.85 -11.64
C PRO A 670 11.48 -16.23 -11.41
N TYR A 671 11.24 -16.84 -10.24
CA TYR A 671 11.90 -18.06 -9.79
C TYR A 671 11.11 -19.33 -10.09
N VAL A 672 9.79 -19.19 -10.23
CA VAL A 672 8.90 -20.31 -10.51
C VAL A 672 8.55 -20.33 -11.99
N ASN A 673 9.00 -21.37 -12.69
CA ASN A 673 8.60 -21.62 -14.07
C ASN A 673 7.12 -21.99 -14.13
N THR A 674 6.28 -21.06 -14.60
CA THR A 674 4.87 -21.35 -14.89
C THR A 674 4.67 -21.57 -16.39
N SER A 675 4.00 -22.66 -16.76
CA SER A 675 3.60 -22.99 -18.13
C SER A 675 2.67 -21.94 -18.77
N HIS A 676 1.89 -21.23 -17.95
CA HIS A 676 0.92 -20.23 -18.41
C HIS A 676 1.51 -18.83 -18.46
N ARG A 677 1.32 -18.11 -19.58
CA ARG A 677 1.73 -16.69 -19.68
C ARG A 677 0.94 -15.78 -18.74
N VAL A 678 -0.35 -16.04 -18.56
CA VAL A 678 -1.26 -15.21 -17.75
C VAL A 678 -2.13 -16.11 -16.86
N SER A 679 -2.18 -15.79 -15.57
CA SER A 679 -3.10 -16.35 -14.58
C SER A 679 -3.92 -15.23 -13.93
N GLY A 680 -5.01 -15.59 -13.28
CA GLY A 680 -5.83 -14.63 -12.55
C GLY A 680 -6.51 -15.28 -11.35
N LEU A 681 -6.61 -14.50 -10.28
CA LEU A 681 -7.45 -14.74 -9.11
C LEU A 681 -8.53 -13.66 -9.07
N MET A 682 -9.74 -14.03 -8.72
CA MET A 682 -10.82 -13.12 -8.39
C MET A 682 -11.20 -13.30 -6.92
N LEU A 683 -11.15 -12.21 -6.18
CA LEU A 683 -11.82 -12.05 -4.90
C LEU A 683 -13.12 -11.29 -5.16
N ALA A 684 -14.25 -11.88 -4.80
CA ALA A 684 -15.55 -11.30 -5.06
C ALA A 684 -16.41 -11.31 -3.81
N ASN A 685 -16.96 -10.14 -3.47
CA ASN A 685 -18.02 -10.03 -2.49
C ASN A 685 -19.36 -10.18 -3.22
N HIS A 686 -20.05 -11.29 -3.01
CA HIS A 686 -21.25 -11.66 -3.78
C HIS A 686 -22.33 -12.23 -2.85
N THR A 687 -23.57 -11.73 -2.99
CA THR A 687 -24.66 -12.01 -2.04
C THR A 687 -25.07 -13.49 -2.00
N SER A 688 -24.78 -14.27 -3.06
CA SER A 688 -25.09 -15.71 -3.06
C SER A 688 -24.34 -16.51 -1.99
N ILE A 689 -23.32 -15.95 -1.34
CA ILE A 689 -22.68 -16.58 -0.17
C ILE A 689 -23.70 -16.87 0.95
N ALA A 690 -24.79 -16.09 1.04
CA ALA A 690 -25.90 -16.34 1.94
C ALA A 690 -26.53 -17.75 1.77
N SER A 691 -26.51 -18.32 0.56
CA SER A 691 -26.99 -19.69 0.34
C SER A 691 -26.17 -20.75 1.09
N LEU A 692 -24.89 -20.46 1.37
CA LEU A 692 -24.01 -21.33 2.15
C LEU A 692 -24.38 -21.26 3.64
N PHE A 693 -24.52 -20.05 4.19
CA PHE A 693 -24.92 -19.86 5.60
C PHE A 693 -26.31 -20.42 5.87
N LYS A 694 -27.26 -20.24 4.95
CA LYS A 694 -28.60 -20.83 5.07
C LYS A 694 -28.53 -22.35 5.19
N ARG A 695 -27.68 -23.00 4.39
CA ARG A 695 -27.50 -24.45 4.44
C ARG A 695 -26.94 -24.92 5.78
N MET A 696 -25.98 -24.17 6.34
CA MET A 696 -25.42 -24.47 7.67
C MET A 696 -26.48 -24.30 8.77
N LEU A 697 -27.27 -23.23 8.70
CA LEU A 697 -28.37 -22.97 9.61
C LEU A 697 -29.42 -24.10 9.55
N ASP A 698 -29.80 -24.54 8.34
CA ASP A 698 -30.74 -25.64 8.14
C ASP A 698 -30.21 -26.97 8.73
N GLN A 699 -28.90 -27.23 8.62
CA GLN A 699 -28.25 -28.41 9.20
C GLN A 699 -28.22 -28.34 10.73
N TYR A 700 -27.85 -27.18 11.28
CA TYR A 700 -27.88 -26.92 12.72
C TYR A 700 -29.30 -27.09 13.28
N ASP A 701 -30.31 -26.48 12.65
CA ASP A 701 -31.71 -26.53 13.12
C ASP A 701 -32.26 -27.97 13.13
N ARG A 702 -31.80 -28.84 12.23
CA ARG A 702 -32.18 -30.27 12.23
C ARG A 702 -31.61 -31.02 13.44
N LEU A 703 -30.35 -30.75 13.80
CA LEU A 703 -29.72 -31.35 14.97
C LEU A 703 -30.29 -30.78 16.27
N ARG A 704 -30.43 -29.45 16.34
CA ARG A 704 -30.92 -28.73 17.52
C ARG A 704 -32.36 -29.09 17.86
N ARG A 705 -33.24 -29.27 16.87
CA ARG A 705 -34.63 -29.75 17.10
C ARG A 705 -34.70 -31.11 17.81
N ARG A 706 -33.66 -31.94 17.68
CA ARG A 706 -33.57 -33.26 18.34
C ARG A 706 -32.70 -33.24 19.59
N ASN A 707 -32.12 -32.09 19.95
CA ASN A 707 -31.13 -31.95 21.02
C ASN A 707 -30.00 -33.00 20.93
N ALA A 708 -29.61 -33.38 19.71
CA ALA A 708 -28.64 -34.44 19.49
C ALA A 708 -27.21 -33.98 19.84
N PHE A 709 -26.42 -34.86 20.47
CA PHE A 709 -24.99 -34.66 20.73
C PHE A 709 -24.60 -33.44 21.60
N LEU A 710 -25.54 -32.87 22.37
CA LEU A 710 -25.28 -31.68 23.20
C LEU A 710 -24.54 -31.98 24.51
N GLU A 711 -24.57 -33.23 25.00
CA GLU A 711 -23.98 -33.60 26.30
C GLU A 711 -22.49 -33.34 26.41
N GLN A 712 -21.75 -33.37 25.29
CA GLN A 712 -20.33 -33.02 25.30
C GLN A 712 -20.09 -31.51 25.44
N TYR A 713 -20.98 -30.67 24.90
CA TYR A 713 -20.87 -29.22 25.00
C TYR A 713 -21.18 -28.73 26.41
N LYS A 714 -22.23 -29.28 27.05
CA LYS A 714 -22.65 -28.93 28.42
C LYS A 714 -21.60 -29.18 29.52
N LYS A 715 -20.57 -29.99 29.24
CA LYS A 715 -19.48 -30.25 30.18
C LYS A 715 -18.52 -29.07 30.33
N GLU A 716 -18.51 -28.16 29.36
CA GLU A 716 -17.65 -26.98 29.38
C GLU A 716 -18.39 -25.80 30.01
N LYS A 717 -17.65 -24.94 30.72
CA LYS A 717 -18.18 -23.82 31.52
C LYS A 717 -19.15 -22.93 30.75
N MET A 718 -18.87 -22.70 29.46
CA MET A 718 -19.69 -21.84 28.60
C MET A 718 -21.13 -22.35 28.43
N PHE A 719 -21.35 -23.66 28.52
CA PHE A 719 -22.66 -24.30 28.30
C PHE A 719 -23.21 -24.96 29.58
N GLU A 720 -22.55 -24.78 30.72
CA GLU A 720 -22.95 -25.36 32.01
C GLU A 720 -24.32 -24.82 32.47
N ASN A 721 -24.53 -23.51 32.33
CA ASN A 721 -25.71 -22.81 32.83
C ASN A 721 -26.82 -22.58 31.79
N GLY A 722 -26.62 -22.99 30.54
CA GLY A 722 -27.58 -22.77 29.46
C GLY A 722 -27.02 -23.02 28.06
N LEU A 723 -27.91 -23.03 27.07
CA LEU A 723 -27.57 -23.17 25.66
C LEU A 723 -27.77 -21.84 24.90
N GLU A 724 -27.82 -20.72 25.63
CA GLU A 724 -28.11 -19.39 25.08
C GLU A 724 -27.09 -18.98 24.00
N GLU A 725 -25.83 -19.37 24.16
CA GLU A 725 -24.78 -19.10 23.17
C GLU A 725 -25.11 -19.67 21.78
N PHE A 726 -25.77 -20.83 21.73
CA PHE A 726 -26.22 -21.41 20.48
C PHE A 726 -27.35 -20.60 19.85
N ASP A 727 -28.27 -20.09 20.66
CA ASP A 727 -29.42 -19.32 20.20
C ASP A 727 -28.98 -17.93 19.73
N ASP A 728 -28.01 -17.30 20.41
CA ASP A 728 -27.40 -16.05 19.99
C ASP A 728 -26.55 -16.20 18.71
N SER A 729 -25.77 -17.29 18.61
CA SER A 729 -25.03 -17.61 17.38
C SER A 729 -25.97 -17.82 16.19
N ARG A 730 -27.10 -18.49 16.43
CA ARG A 730 -28.15 -18.68 15.43
C ARG A 730 -28.75 -17.34 15.00
N ALA A 731 -29.08 -16.47 15.95
CA ALA A 731 -29.66 -15.15 15.68
C ALA A 731 -28.71 -14.27 14.86
N THR A 732 -27.42 -14.23 15.23
CA THR A 732 -26.39 -13.48 14.51
C THR A 732 -26.26 -13.93 13.05
N VAL A 733 -26.21 -15.24 12.80
CA VAL A 733 -26.11 -15.79 11.43
C VAL A 733 -27.41 -15.56 10.65
N GLU A 734 -28.56 -15.61 11.30
CA GLU A 734 -29.84 -15.26 10.67
C GLU A 734 -29.93 -13.78 10.27
N GLU A 735 -29.40 -12.89 11.11
CA GLU A 735 -29.32 -11.47 10.80
C GLU A 735 -28.38 -11.20 9.63
N LEU A 736 -27.21 -11.85 9.61
CA LEU A 736 -26.28 -11.81 8.47
C LEU A 736 -26.96 -12.24 7.17
N LEU A 737 -27.78 -13.29 7.22
CA LEU A 737 -28.58 -13.74 6.07
C LEU A 737 -29.60 -12.70 5.60
N LYS A 738 -30.24 -11.99 6.54
CA LYS A 738 -31.20 -10.92 6.23
C LYS A 738 -30.47 -9.73 5.60
N GLU A 739 -29.31 -9.36 6.11
CA GLU A 739 -28.50 -8.26 5.60
C GLU A 739 -27.99 -8.53 4.17
N TYR A 740 -27.50 -9.75 3.90
CA TYR A 740 -27.10 -10.14 2.54
C TYR A 740 -28.27 -10.09 1.54
N LYS A 741 -29.49 -10.43 1.98
CA LYS A 741 -30.69 -10.30 1.15
C LYS A 741 -31.09 -8.85 0.97
N ALA A 742 -30.98 -8.02 2.02
CA ALA A 742 -31.26 -6.59 1.94
C ALA A 742 -30.33 -5.90 0.93
N CYS A 743 -29.06 -6.33 0.84
CA CYS A 743 -28.10 -5.84 -0.16
C CYS A 743 -28.57 -6.06 -1.62
N GLU A 744 -29.49 -6.99 -1.87
CA GLU A 744 -30.04 -7.23 -3.22
C GLU A 744 -31.12 -6.21 -3.61
N SER A 745 -31.60 -5.41 -2.65
CA SER A 745 -32.65 -4.38 -2.84
C SER A 745 -32.06 -2.97 -3.03
N PRO A 746 -32.66 -2.10 -3.86
CA PRO A 746 -32.30 -0.68 -3.93
C PRO A 746 -32.41 0.06 -2.58
N ASP A 747 -33.30 -0.40 -1.71
CA ASP A 747 -33.59 0.22 -0.41
C ASP A 747 -32.55 -0.13 0.67
N TYR A 748 -31.45 -0.80 0.33
CA TYR A 748 -30.42 -1.17 1.31
C TYR A 748 -29.84 0.04 2.05
N ILE A 749 -29.77 1.21 1.42
CA ILE A 749 -29.24 2.43 2.06
C ILE A 749 -30.10 2.84 3.27
N SER A 750 -31.42 2.58 3.25
CA SER A 750 -32.31 2.86 4.37
C SER A 750 -32.46 1.70 5.35
N TYR A 751 -31.89 0.53 5.05
CA TYR A 751 -31.96 -0.67 5.90
C TYR A 751 -31.40 -0.45 7.32
N GLY A 752 -30.34 0.37 7.44
CA GLY A 752 -29.72 0.70 8.74
C GLY A 752 -30.37 1.88 9.48
N LEU A 753 -31.30 2.61 8.87
CA LEU A 753 -31.94 3.80 9.44
C LEU A 753 -33.25 3.49 10.19
N GLY A 754 -33.69 2.22 10.22
CA GLY A 754 -34.88 1.79 10.97
C GLY A 754 -36.23 2.27 10.41
N GLU A 755 -36.28 2.87 9.21
CA GLU A 755 -37.51 3.44 8.65
C GLU A 755 -38.44 2.43 7.96
N THR A 756 -38.02 1.17 7.76
CA THR A 756 -38.77 0.21 6.92
C THR A 756 -40.01 -0.41 7.55
N ASP A 757 -40.27 -0.26 8.85
CA ASP A 757 -41.46 -0.85 9.50
C ASP A 757 -42.72 0.02 9.41
N SER A 758 -42.68 1.18 8.74
CA SER A 758 -43.85 2.07 8.62
C SER A 758 -44.64 1.96 7.30
N ALA A 759 -44.12 1.23 6.30
CA ALA A 759 -44.68 1.27 4.94
C ALA A 759 -45.55 0.06 4.53
N GLN A 760 -45.83 -0.89 5.43
CA GLN A 760 -46.69 -2.06 5.15
C GLN A 760 -48.01 -2.10 5.93
N ALA A 761 -48.42 -0.99 6.54
CA ALA A 761 -49.75 -0.85 7.16
C ALA A 761 -50.59 0.24 6.49
N THR A 762 -50.94 0.03 5.22
CA THR A 762 -52.13 0.63 4.57
C THR A 762 -52.64 -0.27 3.47
#